data_AF-A0A938GCH2-F1
#
_entry.id   AF-A0A938GCH2-F1
#
_cell.length_a   1.000
_cell.length_b   1.000
_cell.length_c   1.000
_cell.angle_alpha   90.00
_cell.angle_beta   90.00
_cell.angle_gamma   90.00
#
_symmetry.space_group_name_H-M   'P 1'
#
loop_
_entity.id
_entity.type
_entity.pdbx_description
1 polymer ?
#
loop_
_entity_poly.entity_id
_entity_poly.type
_entity_poly.pdbx_seq_one_letter_code
_entity_poly.pdbx_strand_id
1 'polypeptide(L)'
;MKLGSTLAVRQCAGCCDLQIRFLALFCGCLMGIKPQVTAGTSEGDPPTARLSRHVRPTPPTPPTPQVREFTEPRRQAESALLLNVPSGLTAYSIGNPTDEEQLYLELINRSRANPAAEGARFRAIDDPEVRQDIENFKVDLDKLVSDFNAISPAPPLSLNANLTAAARLHSLDMLTNQFQGHAGSNGSTTGDRITAQGYQWSAFGENVFSNARSVSHGHAAFDIDWGGGEASVGGVQNPPGHRNTIHDPVYREIGIGAILTSNGKVGPQLITQDFASRRNPTPFVTGVAYYDLNQNNFYDIGEGIEGATILVQGSQFYSVSAASGGYSVPVPGNGTYAVTLGLLGAADARKSAVVANNQNVKVDFMPVYSPPLVSGPDQPAVGQNNRYQLTALGGAQSYEWKQSKRIAATEREGAENGTAKVEIVASAGYDVIDRAVRATGSFSFHLAHPQKEDQILTLQRLYRLTETSQLIFASRLGWAGTAQTAKAQVSIDGGVTWQDVWIQVGTESSGQRAFSVQTIPLDRFAGNEIRVRFRFDFGSGSFLSDTDPGVGLYLDDIGVTDADELFDEVVRSVPSGTAFLFNPRETGDYALRVRARFSSRAMPWGPAKLVTTQVGGSSIVRITGVGKVGGGLFQIDFEVTGAAASGLDLESANTLDGFWTTDSTAAILPLAESGKFRAVTSMASAAQRFYRVRAR
;
A
#
# COMPACT_ATOMS: atom_id res chain seq x y z
N MET A 1 41.16 -0.01 50.07
CA MET A 1 41.50 -1.01 49.03
C MET A 1 40.29 -1.18 48.14
N LYS A 2 40.38 -0.72 46.89
CA LYS A 2 39.38 -0.93 45.84
C LYS A 2 39.70 -2.27 45.16
N LEU A 3 38.71 -3.13 44.97
CA LEU A 3 38.77 -4.26 44.05
C LEU A 3 37.59 -4.09 43.09
N GLY A 4 37.93 -3.66 41.87
CA GLY A 4 37.00 -3.44 40.77
C GLY A 4 36.72 -4.75 40.04
N SER A 5 35.44 -4.95 39.75
CA SER A 5 34.91 -5.93 38.82
C SER A 5 35.05 -5.41 37.39
N THR A 6 35.78 -6.14 36.55
CA THR A 6 35.84 -5.91 35.11
C THR A 6 34.66 -6.63 34.45
N LEU A 7 33.66 -5.88 34.00
CA LEU A 7 32.66 -6.36 33.03
C LEU A 7 33.35 -6.44 31.66
N ALA A 8 33.39 -7.64 31.06
CA ALA A 8 33.86 -7.84 29.70
C ALA A 8 32.77 -7.37 28.71
N VAL A 9 33.06 -6.29 27.99
CA VAL A 9 32.34 -5.90 26.76
C VAL A 9 32.78 -6.88 25.67
N ARG A 10 31.87 -7.73 25.18
CA ARG A 10 32.10 -8.49 23.94
C ARG A 10 31.74 -7.59 22.76
N GLN A 11 32.73 -6.89 22.22
CA GLN A 11 32.70 -6.47 20.81
C GLN A 11 33.00 -7.71 19.97
N CYS A 12 32.07 -8.16 19.13
CA CYS A 12 32.40 -9.02 18.00
C CYS A 12 33.06 -8.16 16.93
N ALA A 13 34.37 -7.92 17.08
CA ALA A 13 35.23 -7.46 15.99
C ALA A 13 35.93 -8.71 15.42
N GLY A 14 35.38 -9.24 14.33
CA GLY A 14 35.93 -10.39 13.62
C GLY A 14 35.72 -10.24 12.11
N CYS A 15 36.75 -9.72 11.45
CA CYS A 15 37.03 -9.74 10.00
C CYS A 15 36.08 -9.00 9.05
N CYS A 16 36.47 -7.76 8.69
CA CYS A 16 36.53 -7.34 7.28
C CYS A 16 37.46 -6.13 7.13
N ASP A 17 38.72 -6.43 6.83
CA ASP A 17 39.63 -5.50 6.17
C ASP A 17 40.26 -6.27 5.00
N LEU A 18 39.50 -6.44 3.92
CA LEU A 18 40.02 -6.90 2.65
C LEU A 18 39.39 -6.07 1.53
N GLN A 19 40.05 -4.97 1.22
CA GLN A 19 39.77 -4.13 0.07
C GLN A 19 39.86 -4.92 -1.25
N ILE A 20 38.85 -4.67 -2.10
CA ILE A 20 38.95 -4.50 -3.56
C ILE A 20 39.81 -5.54 -4.30
N ARG A 21 39.21 -6.65 -4.75
CA ARG A 21 39.46 -7.26 -6.07
C ARG A 21 38.37 -8.29 -6.40
N PHE A 22 37.32 -7.92 -7.13
CA PHE A 22 36.60 -8.84 -8.02
C PHE A 22 35.75 -8.04 -9.01
N LEU A 23 36.39 -7.53 -10.05
CA LEU A 23 35.74 -7.17 -11.30
C LEU A 23 36.73 -7.40 -12.44
N ALA A 24 36.81 -8.64 -12.94
CA ALA A 24 37.40 -8.95 -14.24
C ALA A 24 37.19 -10.44 -14.58
N LEU A 25 36.09 -10.76 -15.25
CA LEU A 25 36.07 -11.83 -16.24
C LEU A 25 35.06 -11.46 -17.32
N PHE A 26 35.47 -11.62 -18.58
CA PHE A 26 34.83 -11.24 -19.84
C PHE A 26 35.09 -9.81 -20.35
N CYS A 27 36.25 -9.63 -21.00
CA CYS A 27 36.27 -9.11 -22.37
C CYS A 27 37.59 -9.51 -23.04
N GLY A 28 37.51 -10.36 -24.06
CA GLY A 28 38.63 -10.75 -24.90
C GLY A 28 38.66 -9.95 -26.21
N CYS A 29 39.88 -9.59 -26.60
CA CYS A 29 40.33 -9.17 -27.94
C CYS A 29 39.83 -7.84 -28.52
N LEU A 30 40.73 -6.85 -28.53
CA LEU A 30 41.26 -6.33 -29.80
C LEU A 30 42.62 -5.65 -29.58
N MET A 31 43.57 -6.03 -30.44
CA MET A 31 44.93 -5.56 -30.48
C MET A 31 45.02 -4.08 -30.92
N GLY A 32 46.07 -3.39 -30.46
CA GLY A 32 46.88 -2.59 -31.37
C GLY A 32 47.07 -1.10 -31.06
N ILE A 33 48.29 -0.79 -30.60
CA ILE A 33 49.10 0.39 -30.96
C ILE A 33 48.81 1.71 -30.19
N LYS A 34 49.78 2.06 -29.32
CA LYS A 34 50.21 3.41 -28.94
C LYS A 34 51.64 3.60 -29.49
N PRO A 35 52.28 4.79 -29.45
CA PRO A 35 51.78 6.17 -29.23
C PRO A 35 52.44 7.18 -30.20
N GLN A 36 52.10 8.48 -30.14
CA GLN A 36 53.06 9.54 -29.78
C GLN A 36 52.48 10.96 -29.92
N VAL A 37 52.88 11.78 -28.94
CA VAL A 37 52.66 13.22 -28.81
C VAL A 37 53.78 13.95 -29.57
N THR A 38 53.46 15.04 -30.28
CA THR A 38 54.38 16.18 -30.44
C THR A 38 53.59 17.48 -30.51
N ALA A 39 54.09 18.47 -29.77
CA ALA A 39 53.61 19.84 -29.73
C ALA A 39 54.20 20.68 -30.87
N GLY A 40 53.46 21.68 -31.35
CA GLY A 40 53.93 22.68 -32.30
C GLY A 40 53.27 24.03 -32.01
N THR A 41 54.10 25.00 -31.62
CA THR A 41 53.80 26.41 -31.33
C THR A 41 53.84 27.28 -32.59
N SER A 42 53.00 28.31 -32.69
CA SER A 42 53.36 29.58 -33.34
C SER A 42 52.45 30.74 -32.92
N GLU A 43 53.07 31.82 -32.47
CA GLU A 43 52.51 33.12 -32.05
C GLU A 43 52.06 34.00 -33.23
N GLY A 44 51.17 34.97 -32.93
CA GLY A 44 50.84 36.12 -33.77
C GLY A 44 49.81 37.05 -33.12
N ASP A 45 50.28 38.13 -32.49
CA ASP A 45 49.55 39.30 -31.89
C ASP A 45 49.78 40.56 -32.78
N PRO A 46 49.19 41.79 -32.63
CA PRO A 46 48.37 42.42 -31.54
C PRO A 46 47.25 43.38 -32.11
N PRO A 47 46.76 44.53 -31.52
CA PRO A 47 46.75 45.08 -30.14
C PRO A 47 45.39 45.67 -29.59
N THR A 48 45.39 45.90 -28.27
CA THR A 48 44.70 46.96 -27.45
C THR A 48 43.17 46.97 -27.23
N ALA A 49 42.72 46.74 -25.98
CA ALA A 49 42.35 47.80 -25.00
C ALA A 49 41.42 47.32 -23.84
N ARG A 50 41.73 47.83 -22.64
CA ARG A 50 40.91 47.96 -21.40
C ARG A 50 40.46 46.69 -20.64
N LEU A 51 41.11 46.48 -19.50
CA LEU A 51 40.66 45.66 -18.38
C LEU A 51 39.42 46.28 -17.70
N SER A 52 38.29 45.57 -17.78
CA SER A 52 37.17 45.69 -16.84
C SER A 52 37.03 44.34 -16.12
N ARG A 53 37.06 44.36 -14.78
CA ARG A 53 36.82 43.20 -13.91
C ARG A 53 35.53 42.47 -14.34
N HIS A 54 35.65 41.21 -14.76
CA HIS A 54 34.54 40.27 -14.82
C HIS A 54 34.71 39.26 -13.69
N VAL A 55 33.82 39.35 -12.72
CA VAL A 55 33.57 38.31 -11.72
C VAL A 55 33.02 37.11 -12.49
N ARG A 56 33.67 35.94 -12.38
CA ARG A 56 33.12 34.68 -12.90
C ARG A 56 31.80 34.39 -12.15
N PRO A 57 30.69 34.09 -12.84
CA PRO A 57 29.52 33.55 -12.18
C PRO A 57 29.88 32.18 -11.58
N THR A 58 29.55 32.01 -10.30
CA THR A 58 29.58 30.71 -9.62
C THR A 58 28.69 29.71 -10.37
N PRO A 59 29.09 28.43 -10.48
CA PRO A 59 28.21 27.39 -11.00
C PRO A 59 26.88 27.36 -10.23
N PRO A 60 25.74 27.14 -10.89
CA PRO A 60 24.48 26.97 -10.19
C PRO A 60 24.60 25.77 -9.24
N THR A 61 24.21 26.00 -7.99
CA THR A 61 24.07 24.96 -6.97
C THR A 61 23.20 23.83 -7.53
N PRO A 62 23.60 22.55 -7.40
CA PRO A 62 22.71 21.44 -7.72
C PRO A 62 21.37 21.62 -6.99
N PRO A 63 20.24 21.27 -7.60
CA PRO A 63 18.95 21.33 -6.91
C PRO A 63 19.05 20.48 -5.65
N THR A 64 18.78 21.09 -4.50
CA THR A 64 18.62 20.39 -3.23
C THR A 64 17.63 19.26 -3.48
N PRO A 65 18.01 17.98 -3.27
CA PRO A 65 17.04 16.89 -3.27
C PRO A 65 15.92 17.31 -2.33
N GLN A 66 14.68 17.17 -2.76
CA GLN A 66 13.51 17.38 -1.91
C GLN A 66 13.51 16.28 -0.85
N VAL A 67 14.35 16.45 0.17
CA VAL A 67 14.23 15.73 1.43
C VAL A 67 12.89 16.18 1.97
N ARG A 68 11.91 15.26 2.01
CA ARG A 68 10.79 15.44 2.93
C ARG A 68 11.44 15.69 4.28
N GLU A 69 11.31 16.92 4.80
CA GLU A 69 11.70 17.22 6.16
C GLU A 69 11.10 16.14 7.05
N PHE A 70 11.95 15.28 7.62
CA PHE A 70 11.57 14.46 8.74
C PHE A 70 11.35 15.44 9.88
N THR A 71 10.11 15.88 10.01
CA THR A 71 9.69 16.80 11.06
C THR A 71 10.06 16.14 12.38
N GLU A 72 10.77 16.87 13.24
CA GLU A 72 10.93 16.49 14.65
C GLU A 72 9.57 16.09 15.24
N PRO A 73 9.50 15.23 16.27
CA PRO A 73 8.25 14.73 16.84
C PRO A 73 7.50 15.86 17.56
N ARG A 74 6.87 16.75 16.79
CA ARG A 74 5.97 17.79 17.25
C ARG A 74 4.59 17.14 17.35
N ARG A 75 4.19 16.80 18.59
CA ARG A 75 2.82 16.44 19.02
C ARG A 75 1.95 15.78 17.93
N GLN A 76 2.23 14.52 17.58
CA GLN A 76 1.23 13.68 16.89
C GLN A 76 0.12 13.17 17.83
N ALA A 77 0.17 13.50 19.12
CA ALA A 77 -0.82 13.08 20.10
C ALA A 77 -2.14 13.87 20.07
N GLU A 78 -2.29 14.91 19.24
CA GLU A 78 -3.44 15.84 19.34
C GLU A 78 -4.61 15.59 18.37
N SER A 79 -4.67 14.46 17.65
CA SER A 79 -5.86 14.18 16.83
C SER A 79 -6.34 12.72 16.79
N ALA A 80 -5.79 11.83 17.60
CA ALA A 80 -6.46 10.56 17.87
C ALA A 80 -7.63 10.83 18.82
N LEU A 81 -8.85 10.53 18.39
CA LEU A 81 -10.01 10.48 19.29
C LEU A 81 -9.72 9.34 20.30
N LEU A 82 -9.07 9.65 21.42
CA LEU A 82 -8.72 8.66 22.44
C LEU A 82 -10.02 8.09 23.03
N LEU A 83 -10.36 6.87 22.64
CA LEU A 83 -11.59 6.23 23.07
C LEU A 83 -11.36 5.60 24.45
N ASN A 84 -12.13 6.02 25.46
CA ASN A 84 -12.28 5.33 26.75
C ASN A 84 -10.97 5.02 27.51
N VAL A 85 -9.92 5.83 27.36
CA VAL A 85 -8.69 5.66 28.17
C VAL A 85 -8.98 6.07 29.62
N PRO A 86 -8.77 5.19 30.61
CA PRO A 86 -8.90 5.56 32.02
C PRO A 86 -7.98 6.72 32.40
N SER A 87 -8.43 7.60 33.31
CA SER A 87 -7.61 8.68 33.82
C SER A 87 -6.37 8.16 34.56
N GLY A 88 -5.24 8.84 34.40
CA GLY A 88 -3.99 8.51 35.10
C GLY A 88 -3.06 7.54 34.36
N LEU A 89 -3.42 7.03 33.17
CA LEU A 89 -2.50 6.27 32.33
C LEU A 89 -1.59 7.19 31.50
N THR A 90 -0.36 6.73 31.26
CA THR A 90 0.63 7.43 30.41
C THR A 90 0.72 6.78 29.04
N ALA A 91 0.70 7.58 27.97
CA ALA A 91 0.92 7.06 26.63
C ALA A 91 2.37 6.57 26.47
N TYR A 92 2.54 5.32 26.08
CA TYR A 92 3.82 4.78 25.60
C TYR A 92 3.84 4.83 24.07
N SER A 93 4.95 5.27 23.50
CA SER A 93 5.11 5.39 22.05
C SER A 93 6.32 4.59 21.58
N ILE A 94 6.12 3.82 20.51
CA ILE A 94 7.18 3.14 19.76
C ILE A 94 7.75 4.03 18.63
N GLY A 95 7.30 5.28 18.53
CA GLY A 95 7.53 6.15 17.38
C GLY A 95 6.48 5.93 16.28
N ASN A 96 6.85 6.25 15.05
CA ASN A 96 6.02 6.03 13.85
C ASN A 96 6.80 5.17 12.84
N PRO A 97 6.93 3.86 13.08
CA PRO A 97 7.54 2.94 12.12
C PRO A 97 6.78 2.97 10.79
N THR A 98 7.50 2.81 9.67
CA THR A 98 6.86 2.59 8.36
C THR A 98 6.29 1.18 8.27
N ASP A 99 5.52 0.90 7.22
CA ASP A 99 4.99 -0.44 6.97
C ASP A 99 6.12 -1.45 6.72
N GLU A 100 7.20 -1.03 6.05
CA GLU A 100 8.39 -1.86 5.83
C GLU A 100 9.14 -2.17 7.12
N GLU A 101 9.34 -1.16 7.97
CA GLU A 101 10.00 -1.34 9.27
C GLU A 101 9.18 -2.24 10.19
N GLN A 102 7.84 -2.11 10.15
CA GLN A 102 6.96 -3.03 10.86
C GLN A 102 7.08 -4.44 10.29
N LEU A 103 7.05 -4.62 8.96
CA LEU A 103 7.17 -5.94 8.34
C LEU A 103 8.51 -6.62 8.69
N TYR A 104 9.63 -5.88 8.73
CA TYR A 104 10.90 -6.42 9.23
C TYR A 104 10.78 -6.92 10.67
N LEU A 105 10.15 -6.16 11.57
CA LEU A 105 9.93 -6.61 12.95
C LEU A 105 9.11 -7.91 12.98
N GLU A 106 8.05 -7.99 12.19
CA GLU A 106 7.16 -9.15 12.14
C GLU A 106 7.89 -10.41 11.65
N LEU A 107 8.73 -10.28 10.61
CA LEU A 107 9.57 -11.37 10.11
C LEU A 107 10.62 -11.82 11.13
N ILE A 108 11.31 -10.87 11.79
CA ILE A 108 12.28 -11.15 12.86
C ILE A 108 11.60 -11.87 14.03
N ASN A 109 10.45 -11.38 14.49
CA ASN A 109 9.73 -11.97 15.61
C ASN A 109 9.14 -13.33 15.27
N ARG A 110 8.71 -13.57 14.02
CA ARG A 110 8.30 -14.89 13.52
C ARG A 110 9.47 -15.88 13.57
N SER A 111 10.64 -15.46 13.08
CA SER A 111 11.85 -16.27 13.10
C SER A 111 12.29 -16.59 14.53
N ARG A 112 12.36 -15.60 15.41
CA ARG A 112 12.70 -15.78 16.84
C ARG A 112 11.74 -16.71 17.57
N ALA A 113 10.44 -16.64 17.27
CA ALA A 113 9.43 -17.47 17.93
C ALA A 113 9.52 -18.95 17.55
N ASN A 114 9.90 -19.25 16.29
CA ASN A 114 10.05 -20.63 15.82
C ASN A 114 11.13 -20.73 14.73
N PRO A 115 12.42 -20.79 15.12
CA PRO A 115 13.53 -20.83 14.17
C PRO A 115 13.47 -22.04 13.23
N ALA A 116 13.08 -23.21 13.73
CA ALA A 116 12.92 -24.42 12.92
C ALA A 116 11.92 -24.23 11.77
N ALA A 117 10.77 -23.60 12.05
CA ALA A 117 9.79 -23.28 11.03
C ALA A 117 10.30 -22.22 10.04
N GLU A 118 11.11 -21.25 10.49
CA GLU A 118 11.71 -20.26 9.60
C GLU A 118 12.70 -20.89 8.62
N GLY A 119 13.57 -21.79 9.10
CA GLY A 119 14.47 -22.55 8.23
C GLY A 119 13.71 -23.33 7.14
N ALA A 120 12.58 -23.96 7.50
CA ALA A 120 11.71 -24.62 6.53
C ALA A 120 11.06 -23.65 5.53
N ARG A 121 10.70 -22.43 5.97
CA ARG A 121 10.18 -21.37 5.08
C ARG A 121 11.23 -20.91 4.08
N PHE A 122 12.48 -20.69 4.50
CA PHE A 122 13.56 -20.33 3.59
C PHE A 122 13.83 -21.42 2.54
N ARG A 123 13.75 -22.70 2.92
CA ARG A 123 13.85 -23.80 1.95
C ARG A 123 12.74 -23.78 0.90
N ALA A 124 11.53 -23.37 1.28
CA ALA A 124 10.35 -23.37 0.43
C ALA A 124 10.02 -21.98 -0.15
N ILE A 125 10.93 -21.01 -0.05
CA ILE A 125 10.66 -19.62 -0.43
C ILE A 125 10.54 -19.50 -1.96
N ASP A 126 9.50 -18.80 -2.42
CA ASP A 126 9.24 -18.55 -3.84
C ASP A 126 9.48 -17.10 -4.25
N ASP A 127 10.12 -16.31 -3.38
CA ASP A 127 10.58 -14.97 -3.69
C ASP A 127 11.74 -15.06 -4.71
N PRO A 128 11.59 -14.52 -5.94
CA PRO A 128 12.58 -14.68 -6.98
C PRO A 128 13.91 -14.00 -6.64
N GLU A 129 13.89 -12.92 -5.88
CA GLU A 129 15.11 -12.19 -5.48
C GLU A 129 15.90 -12.98 -4.45
N VAL A 130 15.19 -13.61 -3.51
CA VAL A 130 15.82 -14.51 -2.52
C VAL A 130 16.33 -15.78 -3.18
N ARG A 131 15.54 -16.42 -4.06
CA ARG A 131 15.97 -17.63 -4.78
C ARG A 131 17.22 -17.38 -5.61
N GLN A 132 17.28 -16.22 -6.28
CA GLN A 132 18.46 -15.82 -7.03
C GLN A 132 19.72 -15.77 -6.15
N ASP A 133 19.64 -15.21 -4.94
CA ASP A 133 20.82 -15.13 -4.06
C ASP A 133 21.14 -16.46 -3.37
N ILE A 134 20.15 -17.29 -3.04
CA ILE A 134 20.36 -18.69 -2.61
C ILE A 134 21.20 -19.44 -3.66
N GLU A 135 20.86 -19.31 -4.95
CA GLU A 135 21.59 -19.93 -6.05
C GLU A 135 22.98 -19.31 -6.26
N ASN A 136 23.09 -17.97 -6.22
CA ASN A 136 24.35 -17.25 -6.40
C ASN A 136 25.40 -17.64 -5.35
N PHE A 137 24.98 -17.72 -4.09
CA PHE A 137 25.84 -18.09 -2.97
C PHE A 137 25.95 -19.60 -2.76
N LYS A 138 25.20 -20.40 -3.53
CA LYS A 138 25.17 -21.87 -3.42
C LYS A 138 24.81 -22.32 -2.00
N VAL A 139 23.77 -21.73 -1.44
CA VAL A 139 23.31 -22.02 -0.08
C VAL A 139 22.88 -23.49 0.00
N ASP A 140 23.49 -24.24 0.91
CA ASP A 140 23.09 -25.60 1.24
C ASP A 140 21.83 -25.53 2.12
N LEU A 141 20.66 -25.73 1.49
CA LEU A 141 19.36 -25.62 2.15
C LEU A 141 19.13 -26.71 3.20
N ASP A 142 19.72 -27.90 3.05
CA ASP A 142 19.61 -28.97 4.06
C ASP A 142 20.40 -28.59 5.32
N LYS A 143 21.62 -28.09 5.11
CA LYS A 143 22.43 -27.55 6.21
C LYS A 143 21.76 -26.33 6.85
N LEU A 144 21.22 -25.41 6.06
CA LEU A 144 20.51 -24.22 6.56
C LEU A 144 19.37 -24.63 7.52
N VAL A 145 18.53 -25.58 7.10
CA VAL A 145 17.45 -26.12 7.95
C VAL A 145 18.00 -26.75 9.22
N SER A 146 19.08 -27.53 9.12
CA SER A 146 19.75 -28.12 10.29
C SER A 146 20.26 -27.05 11.27
N ASP A 147 20.86 -25.97 10.76
CA ASP A 147 21.36 -24.87 11.58
C ASP A 147 20.19 -24.17 12.31
N PHE A 148 19.09 -23.88 11.61
CA PHE A 148 17.90 -23.27 12.22
C PHE A 148 17.23 -24.16 13.26
N ASN A 149 17.22 -25.48 13.05
CA ASN A 149 16.71 -26.44 14.04
C ASN A 149 17.52 -26.45 15.35
N ALA A 150 18.78 -26.01 15.31
CA ALA A 150 19.63 -25.91 16.50
C ALA A 150 19.45 -24.58 17.27
N ILE A 151 18.74 -23.60 16.71
CA ILE A 151 18.50 -22.31 17.35
C ILE A 151 17.34 -22.44 18.35
N SER A 152 17.57 -22.01 19.59
CA SER A 152 16.51 -21.95 20.61
C SER A 152 15.59 -20.75 20.37
N PRO A 153 14.26 -20.90 20.55
CA PRO A 153 13.35 -19.77 20.45
C PRO A 153 13.72 -18.62 21.39
N ALA A 154 13.56 -17.39 20.90
CA ALA A 154 13.83 -16.17 21.66
C ALA A 154 12.55 -15.32 21.81
N PRO A 155 12.42 -14.53 22.89
CA PRO A 155 11.26 -13.65 23.07
C PRO A 155 11.14 -12.61 21.94
N PRO A 156 9.93 -12.13 21.64
CA PRO A 156 9.73 -11.08 20.65
C PRO A 156 10.40 -9.77 21.07
N LEU A 157 10.90 -9.03 20.09
CA LEU A 157 11.42 -7.68 20.24
C LEU A 157 10.27 -6.66 20.18
N SER A 158 10.41 -5.59 20.95
CA SER A 158 9.54 -4.41 20.92
C SER A 158 10.23 -3.30 20.10
N LEU A 159 9.50 -2.60 19.24
CA LEU A 159 10.06 -1.41 18.59
C LEU A 159 10.34 -0.30 19.62
N ASN A 160 11.39 0.47 19.36
CA ASN A 160 11.79 1.61 20.18
C ASN A 160 12.08 2.85 19.33
N ALA A 161 11.43 3.97 19.65
CA ALA A 161 11.56 5.21 18.88
C ALA A 161 13.00 5.73 18.77
N ASN A 162 13.79 5.64 19.86
CA ASN A 162 15.16 6.14 19.89
C ASN A 162 16.11 5.25 19.07
N LEU A 163 15.92 3.92 19.14
CA LEU A 163 16.66 2.99 18.30
C LEU A 163 16.29 3.17 16.83
N THR A 164 15.00 3.32 16.50
CA THR A 164 14.54 3.59 15.13
C THR A 164 15.14 4.88 14.58
N ALA A 165 15.24 5.94 15.40
CA ALA A 165 15.92 7.16 15.00
C ALA A 165 17.41 6.94 14.69
N ALA A 166 18.12 6.18 15.54
CA ALA A 166 19.53 5.85 15.31
C ALA A 166 19.73 5.06 14.01
N ALA A 167 18.93 4.02 13.81
CA ALA A 167 18.97 3.17 12.63
C ALA A 167 18.64 3.94 11.34
N ARG A 168 17.62 4.81 11.35
CA ARG A 168 17.27 5.66 10.20
C ARG A 168 18.39 6.63 9.83
N LEU A 169 19.02 7.25 10.83
CA LEU A 169 20.16 8.14 10.60
C LEU A 169 21.35 7.40 10.00
N HIS A 170 21.61 6.16 10.43
CA HIS A 170 22.69 5.35 9.87
C HIS A 170 22.40 4.88 8.44
N SER A 171 21.17 4.46 8.14
CA SER A 171 20.76 4.16 6.76
C SER A 171 20.86 5.40 5.85
N LEU A 172 20.54 6.59 6.36
CA LEU A 172 20.68 7.84 5.61
C LEU A 172 22.16 8.19 5.36
N ASP A 173 23.02 7.93 6.34
CA ASP A 173 24.46 8.11 6.21
C ASP A 173 25.05 7.19 5.13
N MET A 174 24.71 5.89 5.18
CA MET A 174 25.08 4.91 4.15
C MET A 174 24.61 5.32 2.76
N LEU A 175 23.38 5.84 2.64
CA LEU A 175 22.83 6.34 1.39
C LEU A 175 23.60 7.56 0.88
N THR A 176 23.81 8.55 1.75
CA THR A 176 24.41 9.84 1.38
C THR A 176 25.85 9.67 0.94
N ASN A 177 26.59 8.81 1.65
CA ASN A 177 28.01 8.58 1.44
C ASN A 177 28.32 7.31 0.64
N GLN A 178 27.29 6.65 0.08
CA GLN A 178 27.38 5.51 -0.85
C GLN A 178 28.24 4.34 -0.33
N PHE A 179 28.04 3.92 0.92
CA PHE A 179 28.80 2.84 1.56
C PHE A 179 27.91 1.83 2.32
N GLN A 180 28.49 0.69 2.68
CA GLN A 180 27.91 -0.28 3.61
C GLN A 180 28.90 -0.56 4.75
N GLY A 181 28.45 -0.41 5.98
CA GLY A 181 29.28 -0.74 7.15
C GLY A 181 28.66 -0.29 8.46
N HIS A 182 29.20 -0.80 9.56
CA HIS A 182 28.73 -0.47 10.92
C HIS A 182 29.23 0.90 11.41
N ALA A 183 30.43 1.30 10.99
CA ALA A 183 30.97 2.62 11.31
C ALA A 183 30.27 3.69 10.47
N GLY A 184 29.82 4.77 11.10
CA GLY A 184 29.33 5.93 10.37
C GLY A 184 30.46 6.60 9.58
N SER A 185 30.12 7.37 8.55
CA SER A 185 31.07 8.15 7.74
C SER A 185 31.90 9.14 8.56
N ASN A 186 31.37 9.55 9.72
CA ASN A 186 32.04 10.39 10.71
C ASN A 186 32.88 9.61 11.75
N GLY A 187 33.00 8.29 11.62
CA GLY A 187 33.70 7.41 12.56
C GLY A 187 32.89 6.98 13.78
N SER A 188 31.61 7.35 13.91
CA SER A 188 30.75 6.92 15.02
C SER A 188 30.50 5.42 15.01
N THR A 189 30.50 4.80 16.18
CA THR A 189 30.07 3.41 16.37
C THR A 189 28.55 3.34 16.55
N THR A 190 27.96 2.14 16.40
CA THR A 190 26.55 1.89 16.73
C THR A 190 26.20 2.35 18.14
N GLY A 191 27.05 2.05 19.12
CA GLY A 191 26.87 2.46 20.51
C GLY A 191 26.84 3.98 20.69
N ASP A 192 27.67 4.71 19.95
CA ASP A 192 27.65 6.19 19.96
C ASP A 192 26.34 6.73 19.39
N ARG A 193 25.86 6.16 18.27
CA ARG A 193 24.59 6.56 17.64
C ARG A 193 23.38 6.30 18.52
N ILE A 194 23.29 5.10 19.11
CA ILE A 194 22.23 4.73 20.06
C ILE A 194 22.25 5.64 21.30
N THR A 195 23.43 5.92 21.84
CA THR A 195 23.60 6.82 23.00
C THR A 195 23.19 8.25 22.66
N ALA A 196 23.52 8.73 21.46
CA ALA A 196 23.16 10.07 20.98
C ALA A 196 21.64 10.27 20.86
N GLN A 197 20.87 9.21 20.60
CA GLN A 197 19.39 9.23 20.63
C GLN A 197 18.81 9.08 22.05
N GLY A 198 19.66 9.05 23.08
CA GLY A 198 19.23 9.00 24.48
C GLY A 198 18.79 7.62 24.98
N TYR A 199 19.06 6.54 24.23
CA TYR A 199 18.75 5.19 24.68
C TYR A 199 19.84 4.64 25.63
N GLN A 200 19.45 4.34 26.87
CA GLN A 200 20.37 3.82 27.89
C GLN A 200 20.48 2.29 27.84
N TRP A 201 21.47 1.80 27.10
CA TRP A 201 21.68 0.37 26.85
C TRP A 201 22.57 -0.32 27.90
N SER A 202 22.36 -1.63 28.02
CA SER A 202 23.23 -2.61 28.70
C SER A 202 23.85 -3.60 27.71
N ALA A 203 23.18 -3.84 26.58
CA ALA A 203 23.67 -4.60 25.44
C ALA A 203 23.10 -3.97 24.15
N PHE A 204 23.84 -4.07 23.06
CA PHE A 204 23.41 -3.66 21.72
C PHE A 204 24.06 -4.54 20.64
N GLY A 205 23.41 -4.61 19.48
CA GLY A 205 23.90 -5.25 18.26
C GLY A 205 23.32 -4.54 17.03
N GLU A 206 23.93 -4.75 15.87
CA GLU A 206 23.50 -4.09 14.62
C GLU A 206 23.60 -5.04 13.43
N ASN A 207 22.60 -5.01 12.57
CA ASN A 207 22.69 -5.54 11.20
C ASN A 207 22.57 -4.40 10.19
N VAL A 208 23.38 -4.42 9.12
CA VAL A 208 23.34 -3.42 8.04
C VAL A 208 23.37 -4.07 6.66
N PHE A 209 22.51 -3.61 5.76
CA PHE A 209 22.52 -4.03 4.36
C PHE A 209 22.06 -2.88 3.48
N SER A 210 22.83 -2.57 2.44
CA SER A 210 22.65 -1.38 1.60
C SER A 210 22.05 -1.67 0.23
N ASN A 211 21.81 -2.94 -0.10
CA ASN A 211 21.33 -3.38 -1.42
C ASN A 211 20.18 -4.39 -1.31
N ALA A 212 19.33 -4.24 -0.29
CA ALA A 212 18.10 -4.99 -0.23
C ALA A 212 17.21 -4.58 -1.41
N ARG A 213 16.48 -5.54 -1.98
CA ARG A 213 15.55 -5.28 -3.09
C ARG A 213 14.10 -5.20 -2.63
N SER A 214 13.81 -5.86 -1.52
CA SER A 214 12.53 -5.87 -0.82
C SER A 214 12.74 -6.19 0.66
N VAL A 215 11.69 -6.03 1.48
CA VAL A 215 11.74 -6.40 2.91
C VAL A 215 12.00 -7.89 3.09
N SER A 216 11.33 -8.74 2.31
CA SER A 216 11.53 -10.19 2.25
C SER A 216 12.98 -10.53 1.92
N HIS A 217 13.53 -9.90 0.87
CA HIS A 217 14.92 -10.08 0.47
C HIS A 217 15.91 -9.67 1.55
N GLY A 218 15.74 -8.48 2.16
CA GLY A 218 16.63 -8.03 3.22
C GLY A 218 16.53 -8.86 4.51
N HIS A 219 15.35 -9.37 4.87
CA HIS A 219 15.20 -10.26 6.03
C HIS A 219 15.92 -11.58 5.78
N ALA A 220 15.70 -12.19 4.62
CA ALA A 220 16.39 -13.40 4.22
C ALA A 220 17.91 -13.19 4.15
N ALA A 221 18.38 -12.03 3.67
CA ALA A 221 19.80 -11.70 3.62
C ALA A 221 20.45 -11.74 5.01
N PHE A 222 19.78 -11.21 6.03
CA PHE A 222 20.29 -11.23 7.41
C PHE A 222 20.13 -12.59 8.10
N ASP A 223 18.99 -13.26 7.94
CA ASP A 223 18.68 -14.46 8.72
C ASP A 223 19.27 -15.73 8.07
N ILE A 224 19.33 -15.83 6.74
CA ILE A 224 20.15 -16.85 6.07
C ILE A 224 21.63 -16.52 6.24
N ASP A 225 21.95 -15.23 6.20
CA ASP A 225 23.31 -14.69 6.26
C ASP A 225 24.21 -15.23 5.13
N TRP A 226 23.68 -15.23 3.90
CA TRP A 226 24.40 -15.72 2.75
C TRP A 226 25.67 -14.89 2.51
N GLY A 227 26.74 -15.55 2.07
CA GLY A 227 27.99 -14.88 1.80
C GLY A 227 29.00 -15.80 1.14
N GLY A 228 29.83 -15.23 0.27
CA GLY A 228 30.91 -15.94 -0.42
C GLY A 228 32.26 -15.80 0.29
N GLY A 229 33.22 -16.65 -0.07
CA GLY A 229 34.58 -16.64 0.44
C GLY A 229 35.02 -17.98 1.01
N GLU A 230 36.33 -18.15 1.26
CA GLU A 230 36.90 -19.41 1.78
C GLU A 230 36.40 -19.77 3.18
N ALA A 231 35.95 -18.77 3.95
CA ALA A 231 35.43 -18.97 5.30
C ALA A 231 33.97 -19.44 5.32
N SER A 232 33.19 -19.23 4.26
CA SER A 232 31.78 -19.59 4.21
C SER A 232 31.57 -21.10 4.24
N VAL A 233 30.51 -21.56 4.92
CA VAL A 233 30.17 -22.98 5.00
C VAL A 233 28.76 -23.19 4.47
N GLY A 234 28.64 -23.91 3.35
CA GLY A 234 27.35 -24.15 2.70
C GLY A 234 26.68 -22.87 2.17
N GLY A 235 27.47 -21.94 1.63
CA GLY A 235 26.97 -20.67 1.08
C GLY A 235 26.56 -19.61 2.11
N VAL A 236 26.81 -19.86 3.39
CA VAL A 236 26.47 -18.98 4.52
C VAL A 236 27.74 -18.48 5.21
N GLN A 237 27.74 -17.23 5.68
CA GLN A 237 28.84 -16.65 6.45
C GLN A 237 29.13 -17.46 7.71
N ASN A 238 30.41 -17.57 8.08
CA ASN A 238 30.85 -18.34 9.24
C ASN A 238 31.77 -17.51 10.16
N PRO A 239 31.32 -17.15 11.37
CA PRO A 239 29.98 -17.38 11.90
C PRO A 239 28.91 -16.55 11.17
N PRO A 240 27.63 -16.96 11.21
CA PRO A 240 26.52 -16.21 10.63
C PRO A 240 26.13 -15.04 11.56
N GLY A 241 26.93 -13.98 11.57
CA GLY A 241 26.84 -12.85 12.49
C GLY A 241 25.48 -12.15 12.52
N HIS A 242 24.83 -11.97 11.38
CA HIS A 242 23.54 -11.27 11.32
C HIS A 242 22.41 -12.12 11.91
N ARG A 243 22.38 -13.42 11.56
CA ARG A 243 21.47 -14.42 12.14
C ARG A 243 21.69 -14.54 13.65
N ASN A 244 22.94 -14.62 14.10
CA ASN A 244 23.26 -14.69 15.53
C ASN A 244 22.73 -13.46 16.28
N THR A 245 22.80 -12.27 15.69
CA THR A 245 22.24 -11.04 16.27
C THR A 245 20.70 -11.09 16.32
N ILE A 246 20.04 -11.55 15.26
CA ILE A 246 18.58 -11.73 15.20
C ILE A 246 18.08 -12.67 16.31
N HIS A 247 18.80 -13.77 16.58
CA HIS A 247 18.39 -14.81 17.52
C HIS A 247 18.96 -14.65 18.93
N ASP A 248 19.74 -13.62 19.21
CA ASP A 248 20.29 -13.41 20.55
C ASP A 248 19.18 -13.07 21.55
N PRO A 249 18.97 -13.88 22.62
CA PRO A 249 17.93 -13.64 23.61
C PRO A 249 18.25 -12.46 24.55
N VAL A 250 19.46 -11.87 24.48
CA VAL A 250 19.83 -10.69 25.26
C VAL A 250 19.05 -9.46 24.83
N TYR A 251 18.65 -9.37 23.57
CA TYR A 251 17.93 -8.22 23.03
C TYR A 251 16.43 -8.30 23.33
N ARG A 252 15.86 -7.14 23.66
CA ARG A 252 14.44 -6.97 24.04
C ARG A 252 13.75 -5.92 23.20
N GLU A 253 14.51 -5.00 22.64
CA GLU A 253 14.01 -3.91 21.83
C GLU A 253 14.82 -3.81 20.53
N ILE A 254 14.22 -3.21 19.51
CA ILE A 254 14.84 -3.00 18.22
C ILE A 254 14.44 -1.64 17.65
N GLY A 255 15.36 -1.03 16.93
CA GLY A 255 15.10 0.05 15.99
C GLY A 255 15.37 -0.42 14.58
N ILE A 256 14.51 -0.06 13.64
CA ILE A 256 14.66 -0.46 12.25
C ILE A 256 14.59 0.81 11.42
N GLY A 257 15.58 1.03 10.57
CA GLY A 257 15.66 2.19 9.68
C GLY A 257 15.75 1.75 8.23
N ALA A 258 14.61 1.75 7.53
CA ALA A 258 14.54 1.40 6.11
C ALA A 258 14.47 2.66 5.24
N ILE A 259 15.33 2.76 4.22
CA ILE A 259 15.27 3.83 3.21
C ILE A 259 15.16 3.20 1.83
N LEU A 260 14.02 3.42 1.16
CA LEU A 260 13.68 2.85 -0.14
C LEU A 260 14.10 3.81 -1.26
N THR A 261 15.40 3.90 -1.50
CA THR A 261 15.96 4.70 -2.60
C THR A 261 17.34 4.20 -3.01
N SER A 262 17.83 4.70 -4.15
CA SER A 262 19.16 4.40 -4.67
C SER A 262 20.02 5.65 -4.73
N ASN A 263 21.31 5.48 -4.47
CA ASN A 263 22.31 6.51 -4.73
C ASN A 263 23.64 5.86 -5.11
N GLY A 264 24.04 5.98 -6.38
CA GLY A 264 25.28 5.38 -6.87
C GLY A 264 25.30 3.87 -6.73
N LYS A 265 26.12 3.35 -5.81
CA LYS A 265 26.37 1.91 -5.61
C LYS A 265 25.50 1.26 -4.53
N VAL A 266 24.62 2.02 -3.89
CA VAL A 266 23.70 1.53 -2.85
C VAL A 266 22.24 1.73 -3.26
N GLY A 267 21.36 0.90 -2.72
CA GLY A 267 19.94 0.79 -3.04
C GLY A 267 19.60 -0.51 -3.77
N PRO A 268 18.33 -0.75 -4.10
CA PRO A 268 17.19 0.17 -3.98
C PRO A 268 16.60 0.29 -2.56
N GLN A 269 17.07 -0.49 -1.60
CA GLN A 269 16.73 -0.34 -0.19
C GLN A 269 17.97 -0.48 0.70
N LEU A 270 18.12 0.48 1.61
CA LEU A 270 19.08 0.43 2.71
C LEU A 270 18.35 0.13 4.00
N ILE A 271 18.90 -0.76 4.82
CA ILE A 271 18.31 -1.20 6.07
C ILE A 271 19.38 -1.30 7.16
N THR A 272 19.08 -0.69 8.31
CA THR A 272 19.82 -0.84 9.56
C THR A 272 18.86 -1.38 10.62
N GLN A 273 19.29 -2.40 11.37
CA GLN A 273 18.56 -2.97 12.49
C GLN A 273 19.40 -2.83 13.77
N ASP A 274 19.01 -1.92 14.65
CA ASP A 274 19.66 -1.68 15.95
C ASP A 274 18.95 -2.46 17.05
N PHE A 275 19.55 -3.57 17.49
CA PHE A 275 19.05 -4.40 18.57
C PHE A 275 19.59 -3.91 19.91
N ALA A 276 18.78 -3.89 20.96
CA ALA A 276 19.27 -3.49 22.28
C ALA A 276 18.47 -4.05 23.46
N SER A 277 19.09 -3.93 24.64
CA SER A 277 18.43 -4.07 25.95
C SER A 277 18.78 -2.88 26.82
N ARG A 278 17.79 -2.36 27.57
CA ARG A 278 18.00 -1.27 28.53
C ARG A 278 18.74 -1.76 29.78
N ARG A 279 19.33 -0.83 30.53
CA ARG A 279 19.99 -1.14 31.83
C ARG A 279 19.03 -1.71 32.89
N ASN A 280 17.77 -1.28 32.88
CA ASN A 280 16.71 -1.74 33.78
C ASN A 280 15.48 -2.13 32.94
N PRO A 281 15.50 -3.29 32.26
CA PRO A 281 14.45 -3.64 31.33
C PRO A 281 13.17 -4.06 32.07
N THR A 282 12.03 -3.54 31.63
CA THR A 282 10.70 -4.08 31.95
C THR A 282 10.16 -4.87 30.75
N PRO A 283 9.37 -5.94 30.95
CA PRO A 283 8.75 -6.64 29.84
C PRO A 283 7.73 -5.76 29.12
N PHE A 284 7.54 -6.02 27.83
CA PHE A 284 6.51 -5.41 27.00
C PHE A 284 5.45 -6.43 26.59
N VAL A 285 4.19 -6.00 26.60
CA VAL A 285 3.16 -6.57 25.73
C VAL A 285 3.23 -5.79 24.42
N THR A 286 3.67 -6.44 23.35
CA THR A 286 3.89 -5.82 22.03
C THR A 286 3.06 -6.52 20.96
N GLY A 287 2.87 -5.90 19.81
CA GLY A 287 2.23 -6.56 18.67
C GLY A 287 1.81 -5.58 17.59
N VAL A 288 0.95 -6.07 16.69
CA VAL A 288 0.40 -5.28 15.59
C VAL A 288 -1.13 -5.43 15.55
N ALA A 289 -1.82 -4.32 15.32
CA ALA A 289 -3.24 -4.28 15.00
C ALA A 289 -3.40 -4.06 13.49
N TYR A 290 -3.98 -5.01 12.77
CA TYR A 290 -4.07 -4.95 11.31
C TYR A 290 -5.31 -5.66 10.77
N TYR A 291 -5.74 -5.26 9.58
CA TYR A 291 -6.73 -6.00 8.79
C TYR A 291 -5.99 -6.92 7.82
N ASP A 292 -6.15 -8.23 7.98
CA ASP A 292 -5.59 -9.22 7.05
C ASP A 292 -6.41 -9.19 5.74
N LEU A 293 -5.92 -8.41 4.77
CA LEU A 293 -6.61 -8.12 3.52
C LEU A 293 -6.42 -9.25 2.50
N ASN A 294 -5.32 -9.99 2.61
CA ASN A 294 -4.99 -11.09 1.70
C ASN A 294 -5.26 -12.49 2.29
N GLN A 295 -5.69 -12.55 3.56
CA GLN A 295 -6.09 -13.76 4.29
C GLN A 295 -4.93 -14.75 4.54
N ASN A 296 -3.70 -14.25 4.67
CA ASN A 296 -2.53 -15.09 4.93
C ASN A 296 -2.21 -15.28 6.43
N ASN A 297 -3.00 -14.68 7.32
CA ASN A 297 -2.81 -14.66 8.78
C ASN A 297 -1.46 -14.08 9.23
N PHE A 298 -0.91 -13.13 8.48
CA PHE A 298 0.33 -12.43 8.78
C PHE A 298 0.18 -10.96 8.40
N TYR A 299 0.99 -10.09 9.01
CA TYR A 299 0.97 -8.68 8.66
C TYR A 299 1.66 -8.44 7.32
N ASP A 300 1.00 -7.72 6.42
CA ASP A 300 1.60 -7.19 5.20
C ASP A 300 1.63 -5.66 5.16
N ILE A 301 2.50 -5.14 4.30
CA ILE A 301 2.56 -3.72 3.98
C ILE A 301 1.16 -3.26 3.56
N GLY A 302 0.66 -2.18 4.17
CA GLY A 302 -0.67 -1.66 3.87
C GLY A 302 -1.74 -1.97 4.92
N GLU A 303 -1.57 -3.00 5.74
CA GLU A 303 -2.65 -3.60 6.53
C GLU A 303 -2.87 -2.98 7.91
N GLY A 304 -1.90 -2.18 8.37
CA GLY A 304 -1.90 -1.57 9.69
C GLY A 304 -3.14 -0.73 10.01
N ILE A 305 -3.73 -0.96 11.19
CA ILE A 305 -4.80 -0.12 11.73
C ILE A 305 -4.17 1.01 12.53
N GLU A 306 -4.24 2.22 11.98
CA GLU A 306 -3.74 3.44 12.63
C GLU A 306 -4.68 3.90 13.75
N GLY A 307 -4.10 4.34 14.89
CA GLY A 307 -4.86 5.04 15.91
C GLY A 307 -5.68 4.16 16.84
N ALA A 308 -5.50 2.83 16.79
CA ALA A 308 -6.15 1.91 17.71
C ALA A 308 -5.61 2.09 19.13
N THR A 309 -6.50 2.15 20.12
CA THR A 309 -6.11 2.30 21.53
C THR A 309 -5.86 0.94 22.15
N ILE A 310 -4.68 0.73 22.73
CA ILE A 310 -4.29 -0.51 23.40
C ILE A 310 -4.18 -0.29 24.90
N LEU A 311 -5.05 -0.95 25.65
CA LEU A 311 -5.05 -0.94 27.11
C LEU A 311 -4.56 -2.29 27.63
N VAL A 312 -3.64 -2.27 28.61
CA VAL A 312 -3.17 -3.48 29.30
C VAL A 312 -3.51 -3.36 30.78
N GLN A 313 -4.43 -4.19 31.26
CA GLN A 313 -4.91 -4.13 32.64
C GLN A 313 -3.77 -4.39 33.62
N GLY A 314 -3.51 -3.44 34.53
CA GLY A 314 -2.41 -3.52 35.50
C GLY A 314 -1.13 -2.81 35.04
N SER A 315 -1.08 -2.30 33.81
CA SER A 315 -0.06 -1.33 33.40
C SER A 315 -0.46 0.10 33.79
N GLN A 316 0.54 0.94 34.06
CA GLN A 316 0.38 2.40 34.14
C GLN A 316 0.39 3.07 32.76
N PHE A 317 0.57 2.28 31.70
CA PHE A 317 0.71 2.74 30.34
C PHE A 317 -0.41 2.23 29.44
N TYR A 318 -0.66 3.00 28.38
CA TYR A 318 -1.43 2.57 27.22
C TYR A 318 -0.64 2.90 25.94
N SER A 319 -1.01 2.30 24.82
CA SER A 319 -0.44 2.66 23.51
C SER A 319 -1.53 3.10 22.55
N VAL A 320 -1.15 3.92 21.58
CA VAL A 320 -1.91 4.10 20.34
C VAL A 320 -1.10 3.43 19.23
N SER A 321 -1.74 2.63 18.39
CA SER A 321 -1.03 1.98 17.28
C SER A 321 -0.52 2.99 16.27
N ALA A 322 0.68 2.75 15.74
CA ALA A 322 1.26 3.53 14.66
C ALA A 322 0.46 3.39 13.35
N ALA A 323 0.82 4.16 12.32
CA ALA A 323 0.22 4.02 10.99
C ALA A 323 0.38 2.61 10.41
N SER A 324 1.45 1.91 10.78
CA SER A 324 1.71 0.51 10.43
C SER A 324 0.98 -0.50 11.33
N GLY A 325 0.22 -0.05 12.32
CA GLY A 325 -0.50 -0.90 13.27
C GLY A 325 0.30 -1.36 14.48
N GLY A 326 1.63 -1.17 14.48
CA GLY A 326 2.52 -1.58 15.57
C GLY A 326 2.21 -0.87 16.90
N TYR A 327 2.36 -1.58 18.01
CA TYR A 327 2.21 -1.02 19.35
C TYR A 327 3.09 -1.77 20.38
N SER A 328 3.36 -1.11 21.50
CA SER A 328 3.94 -1.77 22.68
C SER A 328 3.47 -1.08 23.96
N VAL A 329 3.26 -1.87 25.02
CA VAL A 329 2.89 -1.38 26.36
C VAL A 329 3.80 -2.04 27.38
N PRO A 330 4.64 -1.28 28.12
CA PRO A 330 5.44 -1.84 29.20
C PRO A 330 4.53 -2.33 30.34
N VAL A 331 4.91 -3.43 30.98
CA VAL A 331 4.19 -4.04 32.10
C VAL A 331 5.12 -4.22 33.31
N PRO A 332 4.57 -4.25 34.54
CA PRO A 332 5.39 -4.25 35.76
C PRO A 332 6.24 -5.53 35.97
N GLY A 333 5.90 -6.64 35.33
CA GLY A 333 6.65 -7.89 35.44
C GLY A 333 5.85 -9.12 35.02
N ASN A 334 6.20 -10.28 35.57
CA ASN A 334 5.45 -11.52 35.35
C ASN A 334 3.98 -11.41 35.74
N GLY A 335 3.11 -12.04 34.96
CA GLY A 335 1.67 -12.07 35.23
C GLY A 335 0.84 -12.37 34.00
N THR A 336 -0.46 -12.50 34.21
CA THR A 336 -1.46 -12.61 33.14
C THR A 336 -2.19 -11.29 33.04
N TYR A 337 -2.11 -10.66 31.87
CA TYR A 337 -2.67 -9.33 31.62
C TYR A 337 -3.82 -9.43 30.60
N ALA A 338 -4.95 -8.78 30.90
CA ALA A 338 -5.98 -8.56 29.88
C ALA A 338 -5.56 -7.39 28.97
N VAL A 339 -5.54 -7.64 27.67
CA VAL A 339 -5.19 -6.66 26.63
C VAL A 339 -6.45 -6.32 25.86
N THR A 340 -6.78 -5.04 25.78
CA THR A 340 -7.97 -4.53 25.09
C THR A 340 -7.56 -3.65 23.92
N LEU A 341 -8.08 -3.97 22.73
CA LEU A 341 -8.07 -3.13 21.54
C LEU A 341 -9.37 -2.34 21.48
N GLY A 342 -9.27 -1.01 21.56
CA GLY A 342 -10.34 -0.08 21.29
C GLY A 342 -10.22 0.52 19.89
N LEU A 343 -11.29 0.42 19.10
CA LEU A 343 -11.39 0.99 17.76
C LEU A 343 -12.56 1.97 17.69
N LEU A 344 -12.36 3.11 17.01
CA LEU A 344 -13.44 4.07 16.76
C LEU A 344 -14.61 3.39 16.02
N GLY A 345 -15.83 3.50 16.55
CA GLY A 345 -17.02 2.96 15.90
C GLY A 345 -17.14 1.44 15.88
N ALA A 346 -16.34 0.72 16.69
CA ALA A 346 -16.44 -0.73 16.84
C ALA A 346 -16.38 -1.15 18.32
N ALA A 347 -16.83 -2.37 18.60
CA ALA A 347 -16.74 -2.95 19.94
C ALA A 347 -15.30 -3.33 20.29
N ASP A 348 -14.96 -3.23 21.58
CA ASP A 348 -13.64 -3.61 22.08
C ASP A 348 -13.34 -5.10 21.84
N ALA A 349 -12.13 -5.40 21.35
CA ALA A 349 -11.62 -6.77 21.31
C ALA A 349 -10.68 -7.01 22.49
N ARG A 350 -10.74 -8.20 23.10
CA ARG A 350 -9.94 -8.55 24.28
C ARG A 350 -9.15 -9.83 24.07
N LYS A 351 -7.89 -9.82 24.48
CA LYS A 351 -6.98 -10.98 24.51
C LYS A 351 -6.27 -11.07 25.87
N SER A 352 -5.65 -12.21 26.14
CA SER A 352 -4.82 -12.43 27.33
C SER A 352 -3.34 -12.48 26.93
N ALA A 353 -2.48 -11.86 27.73
CA ALA A 353 -1.03 -11.89 27.58
C ALA A 353 -0.41 -12.52 28.82
N VAL A 354 0.34 -13.61 28.65
CA VAL A 354 1.07 -14.26 29.74
C VAL A 354 2.53 -13.87 29.67
N VAL A 355 2.97 -13.06 30.63
CA VAL A 355 4.37 -12.62 30.76
C VAL A 355 5.05 -13.54 31.77
N ALA A 356 6.09 -14.23 31.31
CA ALA A 356 6.92 -15.10 32.12
C ALA A 356 8.40 -14.72 31.98
N ASN A 357 9.21 -15.04 32.99
CA ASN A 357 10.66 -14.76 33.02
C ASN A 357 11.03 -13.28 32.75
N ASN A 358 10.11 -12.37 33.03
CA ASN A 358 10.15 -10.95 32.68
C ASN A 358 10.50 -10.72 31.20
N GLN A 359 10.04 -11.59 30.29
CA GLN A 359 10.26 -11.49 28.85
C GLN A 359 9.09 -10.81 28.15
N ASN A 360 9.35 -10.20 27.00
CA ASN A 360 8.28 -9.63 26.19
C ASN A 360 7.34 -10.73 25.71
N VAL A 361 6.10 -10.35 25.44
CA VAL A 361 5.09 -11.22 24.83
C VAL A 361 4.43 -10.51 23.67
N LYS A 362 4.21 -11.24 22.57
CA LYS A 362 3.55 -10.72 21.38
C LYS A 362 2.06 -11.05 21.46
N VAL A 363 1.22 -10.05 21.21
CA VAL A 363 -0.23 -10.19 21.11
C VAL A 363 -0.66 -9.39 19.89
N ASP A 364 -1.16 -10.06 18.85
CA ASP A 364 -1.67 -9.36 17.68
C ASP A 364 -3.17 -9.20 17.74
N PHE A 365 -3.68 -8.16 17.10
CA PHE A 365 -5.10 -7.99 16.86
C PHE A 365 -5.37 -8.01 15.36
N MET A 366 -6.17 -8.97 14.93
CA MET A 366 -6.58 -9.15 13.54
C MET A 366 -8.11 -9.13 13.48
N PRO A 367 -8.75 -7.94 13.55
CA PRO A 367 -10.18 -7.83 13.39
C PRO A 367 -10.58 -8.23 11.97
N VAL A 368 -11.80 -8.74 11.80
CA VAL A 368 -12.31 -9.06 10.46
C VAL A 368 -12.47 -7.77 9.65
N TYR A 369 -11.85 -7.71 8.48
CA TYR A 369 -12.07 -6.63 7.53
C TYR A 369 -13.44 -6.79 6.86
N SER A 370 -14.29 -5.78 7.01
CA SER A 370 -15.57 -5.70 6.29
C SER A 370 -15.61 -4.38 5.53
N PRO A 371 -15.47 -4.40 4.19
CA PRO A 371 -15.44 -3.17 3.42
C PRO A 371 -16.77 -2.39 3.56
N PRO A 372 -16.74 -1.04 3.58
CA PRO A 372 -17.96 -0.24 3.64
C PRO A 372 -18.91 -0.54 2.46
N LEU A 373 -20.16 -0.85 2.77
CA LEU A 373 -21.23 -1.13 1.81
C LEU A 373 -22.10 0.11 1.61
N VAL A 374 -22.47 0.41 0.37
CA VAL A 374 -23.35 1.54 0.04
C VAL A 374 -24.81 1.10 -0.02
N SER A 375 -25.70 1.81 0.68
CA SER A 375 -27.15 1.63 0.62
C SER A 375 -27.87 2.94 0.27
N GLY A 376 -28.97 2.85 -0.47
CA GLY A 376 -29.71 4.00 -0.97
C GLY A 376 -30.56 3.63 -2.19
N PRO A 377 -31.15 4.61 -2.89
CA PRO A 377 -32.06 4.35 -4.01
C PRO A 377 -31.35 3.71 -5.20
N ASP A 378 -32.02 2.76 -5.86
CA ASP A 378 -31.56 2.15 -7.11
C ASP A 378 -31.76 3.07 -8.32
N GLN A 379 -32.74 3.97 -8.22
CA GLN A 379 -33.13 4.91 -9.28
C GLN A 379 -33.00 6.37 -8.80
N PRO A 380 -31.78 6.89 -8.60
CA PRO A 380 -31.55 8.27 -8.18
C PRO A 380 -32.07 9.27 -9.22
N ALA A 381 -32.72 10.33 -8.73
CA ALA A 381 -33.28 11.39 -9.56
C ALA A 381 -32.20 12.33 -10.10
N VAL A 382 -32.20 12.55 -11.41
CA VAL A 382 -31.35 13.53 -12.11
C VAL A 382 -31.63 14.95 -11.59
N GLY A 383 -30.57 15.72 -11.35
CA GLY A 383 -30.60 17.09 -10.87
C GLY A 383 -30.91 17.25 -9.39
N GLN A 384 -31.06 16.16 -8.63
CA GLN A 384 -31.42 16.18 -7.22
C GLN A 384 -30.35 15.54 -6.33
N ASN A 385 -30.32 15.93 -5.05
CA ASN A 385 -29.45 15.29 -4.06
C ASN A 385 -30.08 13.99 -3.56
N ASN A 386 -29.57 12.87 -4.03
CA ASN A 386 -29.98 11.53 -3.60
C ASN A 386 -29.10 11.10 -2.42
N ARG A 387 -29.71 10.76 -1.28
CA ARG A 387 -28.97 10.39 -0.07
C ARG A 387 -28.63 8.91 -0.08
N TYR A 388 -27.36 8.61 0.18
CA TYR A 388 -26.84 7.26 0.39
C TYR A 388 -26.24 7.14 1.79
N GLN A 389 -26.28 5.93 2.34
CA GLN A 389 -25.66 5.56 3.61
C GLN A 389 -24.55 4.54 3.36
N LEU A 390 -23.62 4.43 4.32
CA LEU A 390 -22.55 3.44 4.29
C LEU A 390 -22.45 2.68 5.62
N THR A 391 -22.00 1.42 5.56
CA THR A 391 -21.60 0.69 6.79
C THR A 391 -20.27 1.23 7.30
N ALA A 392 -20.14 1.35 8.62
CA ALA A 392 -18.89 1.83 9.24
C ALA A 392 -17.85 0.72 9.30
N LEU A 393 -16.57 1.08 9.17
CA LEU A 393 -15.42 0.23 9.46
C LEU A 393 -14.78 0.69 10.77
N GLY A 394 -14.44 -0.27 11.65
CA GLY A 394 -13.76 0.02 12.91
C GLY A 394 -12.44 0.77 12.70
N GLY A 395 -12.23 1.84 13.45
CA GLY A 395 -11.02 2.67 13.36
C GLY A 395 -11.02 3.70 12.21
N ALA A 396 -11.99 3.64 11.27
CA ALA A 396 -12.07 4.60 10.19
C ALA A 396 -12.37 6.02 10.73
N GLN A 397 -11.57 7.00 10.32
CA GLN A 397 -11.70 8.40 10.75
C GLN A 397 -12.55 9.22 9.78
N SER A 398 -12.54 8.85 8.50
CA SER A 398 -13.39 9.41 7.46
C SER A 398 -13.62 8.36 6.37
N TYR A 399 -14.42 8.71 5.37
CA TYR A 399 -14.61 7.87 4.19
C TYR A 399 -14.38 8.69 2.92
N GLU A 400 -14.14 7.99 1.83
CA GLU A 400 -14.24 8.55 0.49
C GLU A 400 -15.29 7.75 -0.27
N TRP A 401 -16.02 8.43 -1.15
CA TRP A 401 -16.92 7.79 -2.08
C TRP A 401 -16.55 8.16 -3.51
N LYS A 402 -16.74 7.21 -4.42
CA LYS A 402 -16.45 7.34 -5.84
C LYS A 402 -17.73 7.11 -6.64
N GLN A 403 -17.98 7.98 -7.61
CA GLN A 403 -18.89 7.72 -8.71
C GLN A 403 -18.09 7.38 -9.97
N SER A 404 -18.61 6.45 -10.75
CA SER A 404 -18.14 6.16 -12.10
C SER A 404 -19.37 5.93 -12.98
N LYS A 405 -19.37 6.47 -14.20
CA LYS A 405 -20.35 6.06 -15.22
C LYS A 405 -20.03 4.66 -15.69
N ARG A 406 -21.05 3.97 -16.19
CA ARG A 406 -20.97 2.57 -16.56
C ARG A 406 -21.62 2.32 -17.91
N ILE A 407 -20.94 1.57 -18.77
CA ILE A 407 -21.48 1.02 -20.02
C ILE A 407 -21.03 -0.43 -20.16
N ALA A 408 -21.76 -1.23 -20.94
CA ALA A 408 -21.33 -2.60 -21.23
C ALA A 408 -20.01 -2.61 -22.02
N ALA A 409 -19.05 -3.43 -21.58
CA ALA A 409 -17.78 -3.65 -22.27
C ALA A 409 -18.00 -4.43 -23.57
N THR A 410 -18.06 -3.72 -24.69
CA THR A 410 -18.35 -4.30 -26.01
C THR A 410 -17.22 -4.13 -27.01
N GLU A 411 -16.35 -3.15 -26.79
CA GLU A 411 -15.32 -2.79 -27.74
C GLU A 411 -14.13 -3.77 -27.69
N ARG A 412 -13.44 -3.91 -28.82
CA ARG A 412 -12.19 -4.66 -28.98
C ARG A 412 -11.08 -3.70 -29.38
N GLU A 413 -9.98 -3.73 -28.65
CA GLU A 413 -8.80 -2.92 -28.89
C GLU A 413 -7.78 -3.71 -29.72
N GLY A 414 -7.58 -3.27 -30.96
CA GLY A 414 -6.71 -3.92 -31.97
C GLY A 414 -5.76 -2.95 -32.65
N ALA A 415 -5.44 -1.81 -32.01
CA ALA A 415 -4.59 -0.74 -32.57
C ALA A 415 -5.21 0.06 -33.73
N GLU A 416 -6.49 -0.19 -34.06
CA GLU A 416 -7.20 0.52 -35.13
C GLU A 416 -7.29 2.04 -34.91
N ASN A 417 -7.23 2.47 -33.65
CA ASN A 417 -7.21 3.89 -33.26
C ASN A 417 -5.83 4.33 -32.78
N GLY A 418 -4.77 3.65 -33.26
CA GLY A 418 -3.41 3.85 -32.82
C GLY A 418 -3.24 3.57 -31.33
N THR A 419 -2.57 4.48 -30.62
CA THR A 419 -2.26 4.31 -29.19
C THR A 419 -3.22 5.05 -28.26
N ALA A 420 -4.32 5.62 -28.77
CA ALA A 420 -5.18 6.53 -28.01
C ALA A 420 -5.83 5.90 -26.77
N LYS A 421 -5.94 4.56 -26.73
CA LYS A 421 -6.64 3.80 -25.68
C LYS A 421 -5.70 2.92 -24.85
N VAL A 422 -4.40 3.06 -25.07
CA VAL A 422 -3.36 2.30 -24.37
C VAL A 422 -2.25 3.22 -23.89
N GLU A 423 -1.61 2.83 -22.79
CA GLU A 423 -0.33 3.37 -22.37
C GLU A 423 0.75 2.35 -22.75
N ILE A 424 1.81 2.81 -23.41
CA ILE A 424 2.87 1.95 -23.93
C ILE A 424 4.20 2.35 -23.27
N VAL A 425 4.87 1.36 -22.70
CA VAL A 425 6.28 1.43 -22.30
C VAL A 425 7.02 0.47 -23.20
N ALA A 426 7.74 0.99 -24.19
CA ALA A 426 8.48 0.19 -25.15
C ALA A 426 9.83 0.84 -25.46
N SER A 427 10.82 0.01 -25.80
CA SER A 427 12.14 0.50 -26.20
C SER A 427 12.04 1.24 -27.54
N ALA A 428 12.86 2.27 -27.71
CA ALA A 428 12.94 2.99 -28.98
C ALA A 428 13.50 2.10 -30.11
N GLY A 429 13.09 2.36 -31.34
CA GLY A 429 13.68 1.73 -32.54
C GLY A 429 12.74 0.86 -33.38
N TYR A 430 11.48 0.71 -32.99
CA TYR A 430 10.45 0.05 -33.80
C TYR A 430 9.05 0.64 -33.53
N ASP A 431 8.12 0.37 -34.43
CA ASP A 431 6.73 0.78 -34.29
C ASP A 431 5.93 -0.30 -33.55
N VAL A 432 5.27 0.08 -32.46
CA VAL A 432 4.40 -0.82 -31.68
C VAL A 432 3.09 -1.13 -32.40
N ILE A 433 2.80 -0.46 -33.53
CA ILE A 433 1.62 -0.73 -34.35
C ILE A 433 2.09 -1.38 -35.65
N ASP A 434 1.73 -2.66 -35.84
CA ASP A 434 2.05 -3.41 -37.05
C ASP A 434 0.86 -3.39 -38.02
N ARG A 435 1.16 -3.33 -39.33
CA ARG A 435 0.17 -3.32 -40.42
C ARG A 435 0.14 -4.61 -41.23
N ALA A 436 1.22 -5.38 -41.19
CA ALA A 436 1.43 -6.59 -41.97
C ALA A 436 0.95 -7.84 -41.22
N VAL A 437 1.27 -7.94 -39.93
CA VAL A 437 0.89 -9.04 -39.05
C VAL A 437 -0.27 -8.59 -38.17
N ARG A 438 -1.47 -9.09 -38.45
CA ARG A 438 -2.70 -8.77 -37.70
C ARG A 438 -3.69 -9.93 -37.74
N ALA A 439 -4.58 -10.00 -36.77
CA ALA A 439 -5.61 -11.03 -36.70
C ALA A 439 -6.85 -10.59 -37.49
N THR A 440 -7.34 -9.40 -37.19
CA THR A 440 -8.44 -8.76 -37.91
C THR A 440 -8.08 -7.32 -38.27
N GLY A 441 -9.03 -6.55 -38.80
CA GLY A 441 -8.81 -5.13 -39.09
C GLY A 441 -7.62 -4.82 -40.02
N SER A 442 -7.00 -3.67 -39.75
CA SER A 442 -5.86 -3.11 -40.48
C SER A 442 -4.57 -3.10 -39.67
N PHE A 443 -4.65 -3.22 -38.34
CA PHE A 443 -3.52 -3.08 -37.43
C PHE A 443 -3.48 -4.18 -36.38
N SER A 444 -2.35 -4.29 -35.68
CA SER A 444 -2.23 -4.99 -34.40
C SER A 444 -1.14 -4.31 -33.56
N PHE A 445 -1.04 -4.68 -32.28
CA PHE A 445 0.10 -4.29 -31.46
C PHE A 445 1.25 -5.29 -31.62
N HIS A 446 2.48 -4.78 -31.72
CA HIS A 446 3.72 -5.54 -31.78
C HIS A 446 4.64 -5.13 -30.63
N LEU A 447 5.08 -6.10 -29.83
CA LEU A 447 6.04 -5.92 -28.75
C LEU A 447 7.27 -6.77 -29.03
N ALA A 448 8.43 -6.13 -29.16
CA ALA A 448 9.72 -6.75 -29.46
C ALA A 448 10.84 -6.14 -28.61
N HIS A 449 11.94 -6.87 -28.44
CA HIS A 449 13.05 -6.43 -27.59
C HIS A 449 14.26 -6.02 -28.45
N PRO A 450 14.41 -4.74 -28.85
CA PRO A 450 15.68 -4.25 -29.38
C PRO A 450 16.73 -4.03 -28.27
N GLN A 451 16.28 -3.96 -27.01
CA GLN A 451 17.09 -3.77 -25.81
C GLN A 451 16.58 -4.66 -24.67
N LYS A 452 17.35 -4.80 -23.59
CA LYS A 452 17.03 -5.63 -22.41
C LYS A 452 16.07 -4.89 -21.47
N GLU A 453 14.89 -4.55 -21.97
CA GLU A 453 13.87 -3.82 -21.24
C GLU A 453 12.51 -4.46 -21.49
N ASP A 454 11.65 -4.47 -20.48
CA ASP A 454 10.29 -4.94 -20.65
C ASP A 454 9.51 -4.06 -21.63
N GLN A 455 8.66 -4.72 -22.42
CA GLN A 455 7.71 -4.04 -23.29
C GLN A 455 6.31 -4.20 -22.68
N ILE A 456 5.64 -3.09 -22.38
CA ILE A 456 4.36 -3.09 -21.65
C ILE A 456 3.33 -2.32 -22.45
N LEU A 457 2.15 -2.92 -22.61
CA LEU A 457 0.95 -2.29 -23.14
C LEU A 457 -0.16 -2.36 -22.08
N THR A 458 -0.59 -1.21 -21.57
CA THR A 458 -1.64 -1.12 -20.55
C THR A 458 -2.90 -0.51 -21.15
N LEU A 459 -4.05 -1.17 -21.00
CA LEU A 459 -5.32 -0.57 -21.42
C LEU A 459 -5.66 0.60 -20.50
N GLN A 460 -6.05 1.75 -21.07
CA GLN A 460 -6.47 2.91 -20.27
C GLN A 460 -7.86 2.75 -19.65
N ARG A 461 -8.58 1.68 -20.00
CA ARG A 461 -9.95 1.41 -19.55
C ARG A 461 -9.95 0.70 -18.20
N LEU A 462 -10.94 1.05 -17.38
CA LEU A 462 -11.23 0.37 -16.13
C LEU A 462 -12.45 -0.53 -16.33
N TYR A 463 -12.32 -1.81 -15.97
CA TYR A 463 -13.40 -2.77 -16.11
C TYR A 463 -13.95 -3.18 -14.76
N ARG A 464 -15.27 -3.27 -14.61
CA ARG A 464 -15.90 -3.95 -13.48
C ARG A 464 -16.33 -5.34 -13.92
N LEU A 465 -15.87 -6.35 -13.20
CA LEU A 465 -16.08 -7.75 -13.56
C LEU A 465 -17.31 -8.36 -12.90
N THR A 466 -17.92 -9.32 -13.59
CA THR A 466 -18.93 -10.26 -13.13
C THR A 466 -18.28 -11.63 -12.89
N GLU A 467 -19.06 -12.61 -12.44
CA GLU A 467 -18.61 -14.00 -12.28
C GLU A 467 -18.32 -14.71 -13.60
N THR A 468 -18.83 -14.19 -14.72
CA THR A 468 -18.70 -14.77 -16.06
C THR A 468 -17.79 -13.96 -16.98
N SER A 469 -17.13 -12.92 -16.47
CA SER A 469 -16.19 -12.12 -17.26
C SER A 469 -14.98 -12.92 -17.72
N GLN A 470 -14.54 -12.65 -18.95
CA GLN A 470 -13.32 -13.25 -19.53
C GLN A 470 -12.49 -12.18 -20.22
N LEU A 471 -11.16 -12.26 -20.09
CA LEU A 471 -10.25 -11.55 -20.98
C LEU A 471 -10.14 -12.34 -22.28
N ILE A 472 -10.45 -11.71 -23.40
CA ILE A 472 -10.32 -12.26 -24.74
C ILE A 472 -9.34 -11.42 -25.56
N PHE A 473 -8.43 -12.06 -26.28
CA PHE A 473 -7.52 -11.38 -27.20
C PHE A 473 -6.96 -12.38 -28.21
N ALA A 474 -6.62 -11.92 -29.40
CA ALA A 474 -5.83 -12.68 -30.35
C ALA A 474 -4.34 -12.46 -30.05
N SER A 475 -3.59 -13.56 -29.92
CA SER A 475 -2.13 -13.50 -29.76
C SER A 475 -1.39 -14.29 -30.82
N ARG A 476 -0.23 -13.79 -31.21
CA ARG A 476 0.78 -14.52 -31.99
C ARG A 476 2.16 -14.21 -31.43
N LEU A 477 2.77 -15.19 -30.78
CA LEU A 477 4.17 -15.13 -30.37
C LEU A 477 5.04 -15.70 -31.49
N GLY A 478 5.75 -14.83 -32.19
CA GLY A 478 6.71 -15.18 -33.23
C GLY A 478 8.04 -15.67 -32.66
N TRP A 479 9.15 -15.29 -33.29
CA TRP A 479 10.46 -15.65 -32.77
C TRP A 479 10.73 -14.97 -31.42
N ALA A 480 10.99 -15.76 -30.38
CA ALA A 480 11.33 -15.29 -29.05
C ALA A 480 12.20 -16.34 -28.34
N GLY A 481 13.23 -15.88 -27.60
CA GLY A 481 14.08 -16.75 -26.79
C GLY A 481 13.36 -17.30 -25.56
N THR A 482 13.90 -18.33 -24.92
CA THR A 482 13.29 -18.94 -23.72
C THR A 482 13.29 -18.00 -22.51
N ALA A 483 14.16 -16.98 -22.51
CA ALA A 483 14.19 -15.91 -21.52
C ALA A 483 13.19 -14.76 -21.80
N GLN A 484 12.46 -14.81 -22.92
CA GLN A 484 11.46 -13.80 -23.30
C GLN A 484 10.05 -14.37 -23.11
N THR A 485 9.27 -13.77 -22.21
CA THR A 485 7.97 -14.31 -21.78
C THR A 485 6.86 -13.31 -22.01
N ALA A 486 5.84 -13.70 -22.77
CA ALA A 486 4.62 -12.92 -22.96
C ALA A 486 3.65 -13.17 -21.80
N LYS A 487 3.10 -12.11 -21.23
CA LYS A 487 2.18 -12.16 -20.09
C LYS A 487 0.98 -11.26 -20.32
N ALA A 488 -0.20 -11.70 -19.88
CA ALA A 488 -1.33 -10.82 -19.63
C ALA A 488 -1.53 -10.73 -18.11
N GLN A 489 -1.75 -9.51 -17.61
CA GLN A 489 -1.79 -9.24 -16.19
C GLN A 489 -3.00 -8.38 -15.82
N VAL A 490 -3.51 -8.61 -14.62
CA VAL A 490 -4.65 -7.89 -14.04
C VAL A 490 -4.21 -7.19 -12.75
N SER A 491 -4.68 -5.96 -12.56
CA SER A 491 -4.51 -5.21 -11.31
C SER A 491 -5.85 -4.84 -10.72
N ILE A 492 -6.03 -5.06 -9.41
CA ILE A 492 -7.23 -4.71 -8.63
C ILE A 492 -7.05 -3.44 -7.77
N ASP A 493 -5.85 -2.84 -7.79
CA ASP A 493 -5.45 -1.73 -6.93
C ASP A 493 -5.05 -0.47 -7.73
N GLY A 494 -5.54 -0.36 -8.97
CA GLY A 494 -5.30 0.80 -9.82
C GLY A 494 -3.96 0.79 -10.54
N GLY A 495 -3.28 -0.36 -10.61
CA GLY A 495 -2.02 -0.55 -11.31
C GLY A 495 -0.80 -0.56 -10.41
N VAL A 496 -0.97 -0.65 -9.08
CA VAL A 496 0.14 -0.70 -8.11
C VAL A 496 0.76 -2.09 -8.12
N THR A 497 -0.06 -3.13 -7.98
CA THR A 497 0.36 -4.52 -8.12
C THR A 497 -0.35 -5.19 -9.29
N TRP A 498 0.31 -6.20 -9.87
CA TRP A 498 -0.15 -6.88 -11.08
C TRP A 498 -0.02 -8.40 -10.93
N GLN A 499 -1.10 -9.11 -11.26
CA GLN A 499 -1.19 -10.56 -11.17
C GLN A 499 -1.21 -11.16 -12.57
N ASP A 500 -0.35 -12.15 -12.83
CA ASP A 500 -0.36 -12.89 -14.09
C ASP A 500 -1.66 -13.70 -14.20
N VAL A 501 -2.34 -13.56 -15.35
CA VAL A 501 -3.54 -14.35 -15.72
C VAL A 501 -3.30 -15.22 -16.94
N TRP A 502 -2.26 -14.90 -17.73
CA TRP A 502 -1.83 -15.69 -18.88
C TRP A 502 -0.32 -15.52 -19.07
N ILE A 503 0.36 -16.61 -19.42
CA ILE A 503 1.81 -16.66 -19.63
C ILE A 503 2.11 -17.54 -20.84
N GLN A 504 2.97 -17.07 -21.73
CA GLN A 504 3.52 -17.84 -22.84
C GLN A 504 5.02 -17.56 -22.99
N VAL A 505 5.84 -18.60 -22.82
CA VAL A 505 7.30 -18.52 -22.92
C VAL A 505 7.74 -18.69 -24.38
N GLY A 506 8.78 -17.95 -24.79
CA GLY A 506 9.42 -18.14 -26.09
C GLY A 506 10.07 -19.51 -26.25
N THR A 507 10.32 -19.92 -27.49
CA THR A 507 10.76 -21.30 -27.82
C THR A 507 12.13 -21.37 -28.49
N GLU A 508 12.85 -20.24 -28.59
CA GLU A 508 14.11 -20.11 -29.36
C GLU A 508 13.97 -20.55 -30.83
N SER A 509 12.76 -20.40 -31.38
CA SER A 509 12.42 -20.76 -32.76
C SER A 509 11.45 -19.75 -33.34
N SER A 510 11.04 -19.88 -34.60
CA SER A 510 10.13 -18.94 -35.29
C SER A 510 8.75 -18.77 -34.68
N GLY A 511 8.40 -19.59 -33.68
CA GLY A 511 7.12 -19.50 -32.98
C GLY A 511 5.92 -19.72 -33.88
N GLN A 512 4.84 -19.00 -33.59
CA GLN A 512 3.54 -19.13 -34.25
C GLN A 512 3.49 -18.35 -35.57
N ARG A 513 2.84 -18.95 -36.58
CA ARG A 513 2.62 -18.33 -37.91
C ARG A 513 1.25 -17.69 -38.09
N ALA A 514 0.32 -17.97 -37.20
CA ALA A 514 -1.04 -17.46 -37.20
C ALA A 514 -1.44 -17.04 -35.79
N PHE A 515 -2.43 -16.15 -35.70
CA PHE A 515 -3.02 -15.77 -34.42
C PHE A 515 -3.86 -16.89 -33.83
N SER A 516 -3.88 -16.93 -32.50
CA SER A 516 -4.74 -17.79 -31.71
C SER A 516 -5.55 -16.93 -30.74
N VAL A 517 -6.85 -17.18 -30.65
CA VAL A 517 -7.70 -16.50 -29.67
C VAL A 517 -7.46 -17.12 -28.30
N GLN A 518 -7.07 -16.27 -27.36
CA GLN A 518 -6.94 -16.59 -25.95
C GLN A 518 -8.23 -16.17 -25.25
N THR A 519 -8.74 -17.04 -24.38
CA THR A 519 -9.90 -16.77 -23.53
C THR A 519 -9.55 -17.15 -22.11
N ILE A 520 -9.44 -16.15 -21.25
CA ILE A 520 -8.93 -16.31 -19.88
C ILE A 520 -10.06 -15.96 -18.91
N PRO A 521 -10.52 -16.91 -18.08
CA PRO A 521 -11.55 -16.63 -17.09
C PRO A 521 -11.02 -15.64 -16.04
N LEU A 522 -11.86 -14.67 -15.66
CA LEU A 522 -11.54 -13.64 -14.67
C LEU A 522 -12.46 -13.73 -13.43
N ASP A 523 -13.14 -14.86 -13.24
CA ASP A 523 -14.10 -15.12 -12.17
C ASP A 523 -13.50 -14.87 -10.77
N ARG A 524 -12.21 -15.18 -10.57
CA ARG A 524 -11.49 -14.89 -9.31
C ARG A 524 -11.44 -13.40 -8.93
N PHE A 525 -11.75 -12.51 -9.88
CA PHE A 525 -11.77 -11.06 -9.70
C PHE A 525 -13.18 -10.47 -9.73
N ALA A 526 -14.23 -11.30 -9.80
CA ALA A 526 -15.62 -10.86 -9.86
C ALA A 526 -15.95 -9.82 -8.77
N GLY A 527 -16.71 -8.78 -9.16
CA GLY A 527 -17.09 -7.68 -8.26
C GLY A 527 -16.00 -6.60 -8.07
N ASN A 528 -14.75 -6.86 -8.47
CA ASN A 528 -13.68 -5.85 -8.45
C ASN A 528 -13.68 -5.00 -9.72
N GLU A 529 -13.04 -3.84 -9.61
CA GLU A 529 -12.62 -3.04 -10.76
C GLU A 529 -11.18 -3.40 -11.08
N ILE A 530 -10.89 -3.60 -12.37
CA ILE A 530 -9.57 -4.04 -12.82
C ILE A 530 -8.98 -3.16 -13.91
N ARG A 531 -7.65 -3.10 -13.93
CA ARG A 531 -6.85 -2.74 -15.10
C ARG A 531 -6.26 -3.99 -15.73
N VAL A 532 -6.08 -3.95 -17.05
CA VAL A 532 -5.46 -5.02 -17.84
C VAL A 532 -4.21 -4.47 -18.51
N ARG A 533 -3.12 -5.23 -18.46
CA ARG A 533 -1.92 -4.97 -19.27
C ARG A 533 -1.35 -6.24 -19.86
N PHE A 534 -0.55 -6.07 -20.89
CA PHE A 534 0.31 -7.09 -21.45
C PHE A 534 1.76 -6.69 -21.22
N ARG A 535 2.57 -7.65 -20.82
CA ARG A 535 4.01 -7.46 -20.58
C ARG A 535 4.75 -8.52 -21.37
N PHE A 536 5.60 -8.10 -22.30
CA PHE A 536 6.62 -8.95 -22.88
C PHE A 536 7.90 -8.71 -22.09
N ASP A 537 8.16 -9.66 -21.20
CA ASP A 537 9.20 -9.64 -20.17
C ASP A 537 10.49 -10.25 -20.71
N PHE A 538 11.63 -9.68 -20.30
CA PHE A 538 12.93 -10.33 -20.36
C PHE A 538 13.55 -10.46 -18.96
N GLY A 539 13.80 -11.70 -18.53
CA GLY A 539 14.46 -12.00 -17.25
C GLY A 539 15.99 -11.88 -17.33
N SER A 540 16.68 -13.03 -17.31
CA SER A 540 18.14 -13.11 -17.47
C SER A 540 18.52 -14.12 -18.55
N GLY A 541 19.73 -13.98 -19.13
CA GLY A 541 20.22 -14.85 -20.20
C GLY A 541 20.36 -14.15 -21.56
N SER A 542 20.22 -14.90 -22.65
CA SER A 542 20.23 -14.39 -24.02
C SER A 542 18.80 -14.07 -24.49
N PHE A 543 18.65 -12.97 -25.21
CA PHE A 543 17.39 -12.57 -25.86
C PHE A 543 17.63 -12.39 -27.36
N LEU A 544 16.57 -12.52 -28.15
CA LEU A 544 16.63 -12.11 -29.55
C LEU A 544 16.45 -10.59 -29.61
N SER A 545 17.52 -9.91 -30.01
CA SER A 545 17.58 -8.46 -30.19
C SER A 545 17.15 -8.06 -31.61
N ASP A 546 15.87 -8.24 -31.92
CA ASP A 546 15.34 -8.04 -33.27
C ASP A 546 13.88 -7.53 -33.20
N THR A 547 13.45 -6.84 -34.25
CA THR A 547 12.14 -6.21 -34.40
C THR A 547 11.50 -6.52 -35.75
N ASP A 548 12.08 -7.45 -36.53
CA ASP A 548 11.57 -7.85 -37.83
C ASP A 548 10.15 -8.45 -37.76
N PRO A 549 9.37 -8.39 -38.86
CA PRO A 549 8.05 -9.02 -38.93
C PRO A 549 8.11 -10.52 -38.56
N GLY A 550 7.33 -10.90 -37.56
CA GLY A 550 7.31 -12.28 -37.05
C GLY A 550 8.28 -12.55 -35.89
N VAL A 551 8.96 -11.53 -35.36
CA VAL A 551 9.68 -11.58 -34.07
C VAL A 551 8.78 -11.03 -32.96
N GLY A 552 8.89 -11.56 -31.74
CA GLY A 552 8.20 -11.00 -30.57
C GLY A 552 6.71 -11.31 -30.51
N LEU A 553 6.00 -10.54 -29.68
CA LEU A 553 4.60 -10.75 -29.35
C LEU A 553 3.71 -9.82 -30.18
N TYR A 554 2.73 -10.38 -30.86
CA TYR A 554 1.64 -9.64 -31.48
C TYR A 554 0.33 -9.83 -30.71
N LEU A 555 -0.43 -8.75 -30.54
CA LEU A 555 -1.71 -8.71 -29.83
C LEU A 555 -2.75 -7.95 -30.65
N ASP A 556 -3.94 -8.51 -30.73
CA ASP A 556 -5.06 -7.94 -31.47
C ASP A 556 -6.39 -8.32 -30.79
N ASP A 557 -7.49 -7.67 -31.16
CA ASP A 557 -8.85 -7.98 -30.68
C ASP A 557 -8.99 -8.09 -29.15
N ILE A 558 -8.31 -7.22 -28.40
CA ILE A 558 -8.28 -7.27 -26.93
C ILE A 558 -9.62 -6.76 -26.37
N GLY A 559 -10.27 -7.54 -25.52
CA GLY A 559 -11.47 -7.09 -24.82
C GLY A 559 -11.77 -7.89 -23.56
N VAL A 560 -12.70 -7.37 -22.77
CA VAL A 560 -13.24 -8.08 -21.61
C VAL A 560 -14.72 -8.35 -21.89
N THR A 561 -15.12 -9.61 -21.84
CA THR A 561 -16.52 -10.02 -22.03
C THR A 561 -17.28 -9.94 -20.72
N ASP A 562 -18.61 -9.79 -20.83
CA ASP A 562 -19.54 -9.76 -19.69
C ASP A 562 -19.04 -8.90 -18.52
N ALA A 563 -18.61 -7.69 -18.86
CA ALA A 563 -18.07 -6.72 -17.92
C ALA A 563 -18.66 -5.36 -18.23
N ASP A 564 -18.51 -4.44 -17.30
CA ASP A 564 -18.78 -3.04 -17.54
C ASP A 564 -17.48 -2.25 -17.73
N GLU A 565 -17.44 -1.29 -18.65
CA GLU A 565 -16.43 -0.25 -18.70
C GLU A 565 -16.85 0.93 -17.82
N LEU A 566 -15.87 1.46 -17.07
CA LEU A 566 -16.04 2.58 -16.16
C LEU A 566 -15.24 3.80 -16.63
N PHE A 567 -15.87 4.97 -16.54
CA PHE A 567 -15.28 6.25 -16.93
C PHE A 567 -15.87 7.41 -16.10
N ASP A 568 -15.35 8.62 -16.31
CA ASP A 568 -15.73 9.84 -15.57
C ASP A 568 -15.67 9.65 -14.04
N GLU A 569 -14.60 9.01 -13.55
CA GLU A 569 -14.44 8.72 -12.13
C GLU A 569 -14.29 10.01 -11.31
N VAL A 570 -15.15 10.20 -10.31
CA VAL A 570 -15.06 11.34 -9.38
C VAL A 570 -15.07 10.82 -7.95
N VAL A 571 -13.99 11.12 -7.21
CA VAL A 571 -13.84 10.80 -5.79
C VAL A 571 -14.15 12.03 -4.94
N ARG A 572 -14.90 11.85 -3.86
CA ARG A 572 -15.26 12.89 -2.90
C ARG A 572 -15.14 12.37 -1.47
N SER A 573 -14.78 13.24 -0.54
CA SER A 573 -14.65 12.91 0.88
C SER A 573 -16.00 12.92 1.60
N VAL A 574 -16.14 12.04 2.58
CA VAL A 574 -17.16 12.03 3.63
C VAL A 574 -16.42 12.27 4.95
N PRO A 575 -16.25 13.54 5.37
CA PRO A 575 -15.37 13.89 6.48
C PRO A 575 -15.89 13.42 7.83
N SER A 576 -17.21 13.20 7.95
CA SER A 576 -17.85 12.75 9.19
C SER A 576 -19.14 11.99 8.92
N GLY A 577 -19.46 11.03 9.78
CA GLY A 577 -20.67 10.23 9.68
C GLY A 577 -20.60 9.20 8.54
N THR A 578 -21.76 8.63 8.24
CA THR A 578 -21.89 7.46 7.35
C THR A 578 -22.89 7.72 6.23
N ALA A 579 -22.92 8.94 5.68
CA ALA A 579 -23.81 9.29 4.58
C ALA A 579 -23.20 10.30 3.62
N PHE A 580 -23.58 10.20 2.35
CA PHE A 580 -23.20 11.14 1.30
C PHE A 580 -24.38 11.46 0.38
N LEU A 581 -24.22 12.49 -0.45
CA LEU A 581 -25.22 12.93 -1.43
C LEU A 581 -24.67 12.73 -2.85
N PHE A 582 -25.43 12.02 -3.68
CA PHE A 582 -25.18 11.83 -5.10
C PHE A 582 -26.14 12.70 -5.92
N ASN A 583 -25.60 13.59 -6.75
CA ASN A 583 -26.36 14.50 -7.63
C ASN A 583 -25.99 14.25 -9.10
N PRO A 584 -26.63 13.27 -9.76
CA PRO A 584 -26.40 12.98 -11.17
C PRO A 584 -26.94 14.10 -12.06
N ARG A 585 -26.19 14.50 -13.08
CA ARG A 585 -26.58 15.58 -14.01
C ARG A 585 -27.32 15.10 -15.27
N GLU A 586 -27.25 13.80 -15.53
CA GLU A 586 -27.80 13.17 -16.72
C GLU A 586 -28.25 11.75 -16.38
N THR A 587 -29.16 11.21 -17.20
CA THR A 587 -29.59 9.82 -17.13
C THR A 587 -28.45 8.88 -17.57
N GLY A 588 -28.44 7.67 -17.04
CA GLY A 588 -27.41 6.67 -17.31
C GLY A 588 -27.11 5.78 -16.11
N ASP A 589 -26.27 4.78 -16.34
CA ASP A 589 -25.85 3.81 -15.34
C ASP A 589 -24.58 4.27 -14.63
N TYR A 590 -24.57 4.09 -13.31
CA TYR A 590 -23.45 4.47 -12.45
C TYR A 590 -23.08 3.33 -11.49
N ALA A 591 -21.82 3.32 -11.10
CA ALA A 591 -21.30 2.55 -9.98
C ALA A 591 -20.90 3.52 -8.86
N LEU A 592 -21.45 3.30 -7.66
CA LEU A 592 -21.12 4.05 -6.45
C LEU A 592 -20.32 3.16 -5.51
N ARG A 593 -19.13 3.60 -5.10
CA ARG A 593 -18.24 2.85 -4.19
C ARG A 593 -17.83 3.71 -3.02
N VAL A 594 -17.49 3.08 -1.90
CA VAL A 594 -16.97 3.74 -0.71
C VAL A 594 -15.71 3.03 -0.23
N ARG A 595 -14.76 3.77 0.32
CA ARG A 595 -13.64 3.23 1.10
C ARG A 595 -13.48 3.98 2.40
N ALA A 596 -12.99 3.27 3.41
CA ALA A 596 -12.60 3.86 4.67
C ALA A 596 -11.25 4.58 4.53
N ARG A 597 -11.08 5.67 5.28
CA ARG A 597 -9.83 6.43 5.40
C ARG A 597 -9.38 6.46 6.85
N PHE A 598 -8.16 6.04 7.05
CA PHE A 598 -7.35 6.35 8.22
C PHE A 598 -6.51 7.60 7.89
N SER A 599 -5.98 8.29 8.90
CA SER A 599 -5.25 9.56 8.72
C SER A 599 -4.18 9.46 7.62
N SER A 600 -3.41 8.37 7.63
CA SER A 600 -2.31 8.14 6.68
C SER A 600 -2.69 7.30 5.45
N ARG A 601 -3.75 6.48 5.50
CA ARG A 601 -4.02 5.46 4.46
C ARG A 601 -5.47 5.33 4.02
N ALA A 602 -5.65 4.89 2.79
CA ALA A 602 -6.95 4.55 2.24
C ALA A 602 -7.08 3.03 2.16
N MET A 603 -8.16 2.49 2.72
CA MET A 603 -8.44 1.07 2.60
C MET A 603 -8.90 0.73 1.19
N PRO A 604 -8.90 -0.55 0.80
CA PRO A 604 -9.48 -0.99 -0.46
C PRO A 604 -10.92 -0.48 -0.65
N TRP A 605 -11.30 -0.24 -1.90
CA TRP A 605 -12.66 0.14 -2.25
C TRP A 605 -13.63 -1.01 -1.97
N GLY A 606 -14.72 -0.70 -1.28
CA GLY A 606 -15.82 -1.65 -1.09
C GLY A 606 -16.57 -1.96 -2.40
N PRO A 607 -17.49 -2.92 -2.37
CA PRO A 607 -18.24 -3.33 -3.55
C PRO A 607 -19.08 -2.18 -4.12
N ALA A 608 -19.27 -2.19 -5.43
CA ALA A 608 -20.07 -1.18 -6.12
C ALA A 608 -21.58 -1.37 -5.89
N LYS A 609 -22.25 -0.28 -5.50
CA LYS A 609 -23.69 -0.15 -5.63
C LYS A 609 -24.02 0.36 -7.03
N LEU A 610 -24.65 -0.51 -7.82
CA LEU A 610 -25.10 -0.17 -9.17
C LEU A 610 -26.42 0.58 -9.10
N VAL A 611 -26.51 1.68 -9.84
CA VAL A 611 -27.72 2.51 -9.90
C VAL A 611 -27.97 2.96 -11.34
N THR A 612 -29.24 3.15 -11.70
CA THR A 612 -29.64 3.71 -13.00
C THR A 612 -30.36 5.01 -12.72
N THR A 613 -29.79 6.12 -13.17
CA THR A 613 -30.37 7.44 -12.91
C THR A 613 -31.59 7.66 -13.79
N GLN A 614 -32.64 8.22 -13.23
CA GLN A 614 -33.87 8.54 -13.94
C GLN A 614 -34.17 10.03 -13.87
N VAL A 615 -34.85 10.55 -14.89
CA VAL A 615 -35.43 11.89 -14.79
C VAL A 615 -36.44 11.85 -13.65
N GLY A 616 -36.11 12.51 -12.54
CA GLY A 616 -37.00 12.57 -11.39
C GLY A 616 -38.33 13.14 -11.85
N GLY A 617 -39.42 12.39 -11.69
CA GLY A 617 -40.74 12.99 -11.79
C GLY A 617 -40.84 14.02 -10.68
N SER A 618 -40.98 15.30 -11.02
CA SER A 618 -41.24 16.31 -10.00
C SER A 618 -42.60 16.00 -9.39
N SER A 619 -42.64 15.60 -8.12
CA SER A 619 -43.89 15.57 -7.36
C SER A 619 -44.30 17.03 -7.07
N ILE A 620 -45.23 17.55 -7.86
CA ILE A 620 -45.83 18.86 -7.60
C ILE A 620 -46.87 18.66 -6.51
N VAL A 621 -46.60 19.24 -5.34
CA VAL A 621 -47.57 19.34 -4.26
C VAL A 621 -48.30 20.67 -4.38
N ARG A 622 -49.61 20.62 -4.59
CA ARG A 622 -50.48 21.78 -4.64
C ARG A 622 -51.47 21.73 -3.49
N ILE A 623 -51.38 22.69 -2.57
CA ILE A 623 -52.41 22.86 -1.53
C ILE A 623 -53.69 23.34 -2.23
N THR A 624 -54.78 22.60 -2.04
CA THR A 624 -56.09 22.87 -2.65
C THR A 624 -57.10 23.40 -1.66
N GLY A 625 -56.88 23.23 -0.35
CA GLY A 625 -57.73 23.80 0.68
C GLY A 625 -57.08 23.77 2.06
N VAL A 626 -57.46 24.74 2.90
CA VAL A 626 -57.12 24.76 4.33
C VAL A 626 -58.39 25.09 5.10
N GLY A 627 -58.68 24.35 6.17
CA GLY A 627 -59.90 24.53 6.93
C GLY A 627 -59.80 24.09 8.39
N LYS A 628 -60.66 24.67 9.23
CA LYS A 628 -60.85 24.23 10.61
C LYS A 628 -61.83 23.06 10.64
N VAL A 629 -61.54 22.08 11.48
CA VAL A 629 -62.42 20.95 11.79
C VAL A 629 -62.88 21.09 13.25
N GLY A 630 -64.06 20.59 13.58
CA GLY A 630 -64.56 20.59 14.96
C GLY A 630 -63.57 19.91 15.92
N GLY A 631 -63.57 20.32 17.20
CA GLY A 631 -62.69 19.73 18.21
C GLY A 631 -61.23 20.23 18.22
N GLY A 632 -60.93 21.37 17.59
CA GLY A 632 -59.59 21.99 17.63
C GLY A 632 -58.60 21.44 16.58
N LEU A 633 -59.09 20.65 15.64
CA LEU A 633 -58.31 20.08 14.54
C LEU A 633 -58.31 20.99 13.31
N PHE A 634 -57.26 20.90 12.51
CA PHE A 634 -57.08 21.61 11.25
C PHE A 634 -56.82 20.61 10.14
N GLN A 635 -57.38 20.88 8.96
CA GLN A 635 -57.17 20.07 7.77
C GLN A 635 -56.49 20.89 6.67
N ILE A 636 -55.62 20.23 5.92
CA ILE A 636 -54.94 20.75 4.73
C ILE A 636 -55.16 19.73 3.61
N ASP A 637 -55.92 20.13 2.60
CA ASP A 637 -56.15 19.33 1.40
C ASP A 637 -55.09 19.69 0.37
N PHE A 638 -54.52 18.68 -0.27
CA PHE A 638 -53.49 18.86 -1.28
C PHE A 638 -53.52 17.78 -2.34
N GLU A 639 -53.07 18.15 -3.53
CA GLU A 639 -52.91 17.27 -4.68
C GLU A 639 -51.43 17.03 -4.91
N VAL A 640 -51.07 15.78 -5.20
CA VAL A 640 -49.72 15.36 -5.58
C VAL A 640 -49.80 14.85 -7.01
N THR A 641 -49.10 15.53 -7.91
CA THR A 641 -48.99 15.12 -9.33
C THR A 641 -47.53 14.84 -9.65
N GLY A 642 -47.23 13.86 -10.50
CA GLY A 642 -45.86 13.44 -10.81
C GLY A 642 -45.53 12.03 -10.31
N ALA A 643 -44.22 11.71 -10.18
CA ALA A 643 -43.79 10.39 -9.69
C ALA A 643 -44.38 10.11 -8.29
N ALA A 644 -44.74 8.84 -8.05
CA ALA A 644 -45.39 8.40 -6.82
C ALA A 644 -44.52 8.79 -5.62
N ALA A 645 -44.98 9.77 -4.83
CA ALA A 645 -44.33 10.16 -3.60
C ALA A 645 -44.24 8.92 -2.69
N SER A 646 -43.02 8.51 -2.33
CA SER A 646 -42.78 7.32 -1.52
C SER A 646 -43.04 7.56 -0.02
N GLY A 647 -43.44 8.78 0.32
CA GLY A 647 -43.97 9.19 1.61
C GLY A 647 -44.47 10.63 1.57
N LEU A 648 -45.43 10.96 2.41
CA LEU A 648 -45.92 12.32 2.60
C LEU A 648 -45.77 12.69 4.07
N ASP A 649 -45.20 13.85 4.36
CA ASP A 649 -45.21 14.43 5.69
C ASP A 649 -45.91 15.78 5.70
N LEU A 650 -46.52 16.08 6.84
CA LEU A 650 -46.80 17.45 7.23
C LEU A 650 -45.69 17.93 8.15
N GLU A 651 -45.01 19.01 7.79
CA GLU A 651 -44.05 19.68 8.66
C GLU A 651 -44.68 20.97 9.21
N SER A 652 -44.33 21.34 10.44
CA SER A 652 -44.78 22.58 11.05
C SER A 652 -43.65 23.41 11.67
N ALA A 653 -43.86 24.73 11.72
CA ALA A 653 -42.93 25.72 12.27
C ALA A 653 -43.69 26.86 12.97
N ASN A 654 -43.04 27.54 13.91
CA ASN A 654 -43.61 28.70 14.61
C ASN A 654 -43.50 30.00 13.80
N THR A 655 -42.58 30.07 12.84
CA THR A 655 -42.38 31.21 11.93
C THR A 655 -42.12 30.67 10.52
N LEU A 656 -42.44 31.46 9.48
CA LEU A 656 -42.26 31.06 8.07
C LEU A 656 -40.78 30.73 7.77
N ASP A 657 -39.86 31.53 8.32
CA ASP A 657 -38.40 31.40 8.13
C ASP A 657 -37.71 30.54 9.21
N GLY A 658 -38.50 29.87 10.06
CA GLY A 658 -37.98 29.08 11.18
C GLY A 658 -37.54 27.66 10.81
N PHE A 659 -37.10 26.89 11.81
CA PHE A 659 -36.85 25.46 11.65
C PHE A 659 -38.16 24.70 11.52
N TRP A 660 -38.26 23.90 10.45
CA TRP A 660 -39.40 23.04 10.16
C TRP A 660 -39.15 21.63 10.70
N THR A 661 -40.12 21.10 11.42
CA THR A 661 -40.07 19.73 11.96
C THR A 661 -41.31 18.96 11.56
N THR A 662 -41.20 17.65 11.36
CA THR A 662 -42.36 16.78 11.11
C THR A 662 -43.38 16.92 12.24
N ASP A 663 -44.63 17.18 11.88
CA ASP A 663 -45.73 17.31 12.82
C ASP A 663 -46.20 15.92 13.27
N SER A 664 -45.80 15.51 14.47
CA SER A 664 -46.10 14.19 15.01
C SER A 664 -47.59 13.96 15.32
N THR A 665 -48.40 15.02 15.32
CA THR A 665 -49.86 14.92 15.52
C THR A 665 -50.63 14.82 14.21
N ALA A 666 -49.95 14.96 13.07
CA ALA A 666 -50.59 14.93 11.77
C ALA A 666 -50.89 13.49 11.31
N ALA A 667 -52.13 13.27 10.88
CA ALA A 667 -52.54 12.09 10.12
C ALA A 667 -52.80 12.49 8.66
N ILE A 668 -52.17 11.80 7.71
CA ILE A 668 -52.39 12.03 6.28
C ILE A 668 -53.26 10.91 5.73
N LEU A 669 -54.39 11.29 5.15
CA LEU A 669 -55.42 10.39 4.66
C LEU A 669 -55.56 10.54 3.14
N PRO A 670 -55.59 9.44 2.35
CA PRO A 670 -55.92 9.51 0.94
C PRO A 670 -57.41 9.85 0.75
N LEU A 671 -57.73 10.62 -0.30
CA LEU A 671 -59.11 10.92 -0.71
C LEU A 671 -59.54 9.99 -1.85
N ALA A 672 -60.85 9.98 -2.16
CA ALA A 672 -61.43 9.10 -3.17
C ALA A 672 -60.88 9.33 -4.60
N GLU A 673 -60.39 10.54 -4.88
CA GLU A 673 -59.72 10.87 -6.13
C GLU A 673 -58.22 10.57 -6.04
N SER A 674 -57.70 9.83 -7.02
CA SER A 674 -56.28 9.47 -7.09
C SER A 674 -55.38 10.72 -7.06
N GLY A 675 -54.32 10.67 -6.25
CA GLY A 675 -53.38 11.78 -6.10
C GLY A 675 -53.84 12.91 -5.16
N LYS A 676 -55.02 12.79 -4.53
CA LYS A 676 -55.52 13.78 -3.57
C LYS A 676 -55.44 13.26 -2.14
N PHE A 677 -55.02 14.12 -1.23
CA PHE A 677 -54.79 13.79 0.17
C PHE A 677 -55.30 14.89 1.10
N ARG A 678 -55.54 14.51 2.36
CA ARG A 678 -55.89 15.39 3.45
C ARG A 678 -54.96 15.14 4.64
N ALA A 679 -54.20 16.14 5.05
CA ALA A 679 -53.52 16.12 6.35
C ALA A 679 -54.45 16.70 7.41
N VAL A 680 -54.66 15.99 8.52
CA VAL A 680 -55.40 16.46 9.70
C VAL A 680 -54.43 16.52 10.88
N THR A 681 -54.32 17.68 11.52
CA THR A 681 -53.40 17.90 12.64
C THR A 681 -54.08 18.73 13.74
N SER A 682 -53.58 18.66 14.96
CA SER A 682 -54.05 19.52 16.05
C SER A 682 -53.28 20.85 16.03
N MET A 683 -53.95 21.96 16.32
CA MET A 683 -53.19 23.17 16.64
C MET A 683 -52.64 22.99 18.05
N ALA A 684 -51.32 22.90 18.15
CA ALA A 684 -50.65 23.15 19.41
C ALA A 684 -51.10 24.53 19.97
N SER A 685 -50.99 24.73 21.28
CA SER A 685 -51.44 25.91 22.04
C SER A 685 -50.82 27.27 21.65
N ALA A 686 -50.09 27.34 20.53
CA ALA A 686 -49.50 28.56 19.98
C ALA A 686 -50.53 29.40 19.21
N ALA A 687 -50.42 30.73 19.31
CA ALA A 687 -51.32 31.68 18.66
C ALA A 687 -51.24 31.66 17.12
N GLN A 688 -50.12 31.20 16.54
CA GLN A 688 -49.90 31.07 15.10
C GLN A 688 -48.92 29.93 14.81
N ARG A 689 -49.18 29.17 13.75
CA ARG A 689 -48.33 28.06 13.29
C ARG A 689 -48.36 27.98 11.76
N PHE A 690 -47.23 27.61 11.16
CA PHE A 690 -47.05 27.45 9.73
C PHE A 690 -46.91 25.97 9.39
N TYR A 691 -47.46 25.56 8.25
CA TYR A 691 -47.49 24.18 7.80
C TYR A 691 -47.03 24.08 6.35
N ARG A 692 -46.31 23.01 6.02
CA ARG A 692 -45.97 22.65 4.63
C ARG A 692 -46.06 21.15 4.44
N VAL A 693 -46.37 20.74 3.23
CA VAL A 693 -46.42 19.33 2.83
C VAL A 693 -45.14 18.99 2.09
N ARG A 694 -44.51 17.87 2.48
CA ARG A 694 -43.30 17.36 1.85
C ARG A 694 -43.60 16.00 1.22
N ALA A 695 -43.44 15.92 -0.09
CA ALA A 695 -43.36 14.64 -0.80
C ALA A 695 -41.92 14.11 -0.70
N ARG A 696 -41.76 12.86 -0.26
CA ARG A 696 -40.48 12.18 -0.09
C ARG A 696 -40.10 11.30 -1.28
#